data_AF-A0A1I6GP04-F1
#
_entry.id   AF-A0A1I6GP04-F1
#
_cell.length_a   1.000
_cell.length_b   1.000
_cell.length_c   1.000
_cell.angle_alpha   90.00
_cell.angle_beta   90.00
_cell.angle_gamma   90.00
#
_symmetry.space_group_name_H-M   'P 1'
#
loop_
_entity.id
_entity.type
_entity.pdbx_description
1 polymer ?
#
loop_
_entity_poly.entity_id
_entity_poly.type
_entity_poly.pdbx_seq_one_letter_code
_entity_poly.pdbx_strand_id
1 'polypeptide(L)'
;MDWFRAALRRVRRRLPTRSLDDLLERRRSGTTGRRSLLPRQVRGSYARKLVSLFLVVIVLFAGVAAFEYQTVAAEVQSSAQSEVAQTAELQANQFGEWMQQRRETTRMLSSYEMYDSPSYILSENLKSERSRLPLGYAAIHYVDTNSGEVVASSNDSMVGETPWSDTAFVSSVKSTFADNVVRSDPYTSAAGKRVVAFGSRVQSQPNGALVVTADVSVLQSRLDTEMNGSFVHVVSANGKSTFSSGGSDLADIDPDSPILERTTRGQSGVLERPADDVMDERHLVAYAPSGDGSVVLVYVPTKTAYALQHTVGMHVFLIVALAVVSLAAVGYVLRRITVRPLERLSRAVSQLRAGALDTDLEVDREDEFGEVFAGVAQMRDDLRDQRADADAYCDVMDRTAAGDLTARMDGDSRSREMANIADSFNEMMDEMEGTIVTVSEFGRQVAALGEDVAERTEHVSETSREVATSIEQISAGAEEQSENLTHVTKEVNDLSASVQQIASAADELASLSAQTADRAHGGVDAAGDALDGMDDIRTETERTVEEVERLDDRLAEIGDVVEVITDVAEQTNVLALNAQIEAARASEEGEGFAVVSREVKTLAEETRTSAAEISALVEDIGEQRERVVERVERMHDGVRNGAEDVEGALRSLDDIVEQIEETNASVHEITDATGGQATSAQEVLATADEIASIAEEMAGEAGAVATAAEGQTATLGSVDDRIQSLSTDTTQLVTMLDRFEVRDASADGVEFAERDSADSPDDRTDSEGHSTPPGDDEPDVSGRAAAPDGGASSD
;
A
#
# COMPACT_ATOMS: atom_id res chain seq x y z
N MET A 1 18.40 -19.16 -54.70
CA MET A 1 18.47 -20.58 -55.14
C MET A 1 18.21 -20.81 -56.64
N ASP A 2 17.67 -19.86 -57.41
CA ASP A 2 17.30 -20.12 -58.81
C ASP A 2 18.46 -20.16 -59.82
N TRP A 3 19.59 -19.53 -59.51
CA TRP A 3 20.77 -19.59 -60.37
C TRP A 3 21.43 -20.99 -60.40
N PHE A 4 21.34 -21.74 -59.29
CA PHE A 4 21.91 -23.09 -59.15
C PHE A 4 21.06 -24.16 -59.88
N ARG A 5 19.73 -24.00 -59.88
CA ARG A 5 18.80 -24.85 -60.67
C ARG A 5 18.94 -24.62 -62.17
N ALA A 6 19.32 -23.42 -62.60
CA ALA A 6 19.59 -23.10 -64.01
C ALA A 6 20.91 -23.73 -64.52
N ALA A 7 21.90 -23.90 -63.65
CA ALA A 7 23.17 -24.56 -63.99
C ALA A 7 23.04 -26.09 -64.15
N LEU A 8 22.25 -26.75 -63.29
CA LEU A 8 22.02 -28.20 -63.33
C LEU A 8 21.22 -28.68 -64.56
N ARG A 9 20.32 -27.85 -65.10
CA ARG A 9 19.57 -28.18 -66.34
C ARG A 9 20.44 -28.14 -67.60
N ARG A 10 21.57 -27.42 -67.58
CA ARG A 10 22.46 -27.28 -68.74
C ARG A 10 23.47 -28.44 -68.88
N VAL A 11 23.65 -29.25 -67.82
CA VAL A 11 24.54 -30.42 -67.81
C VAL A 11 23.83 -31.72 -68.25
N ARG A 12 22.50 -31.82 -68.10
CA ARG A 12 21.73 -33.04 -68.40
C ARG A 12 21.48 -33.34 -69.89
N ARG A 13 21.92 -32.47 -70.84
CA ARG A 13 21.59 -32.58 -72.27
C ARG A 13 22.70 -33.11 -73.20
N ARG A 14 23.79 -33.67 -72.69
CA ARG A 14 24.82 -34.32 -73.53
C ARG A 14 25.35 -35.61 -72.94
N LEU A 15 24.55 -36.67 -73.04
CA LEU A 15 25.02 -38.05 -72.97
C LEU A 15 24.33 -38.84 -74.09
N PRO A 16 25.05 -39.26 -75.15
CA PRO A 16 24.55 -40.31 -76.02
C PRO A 16 24.76 -41.65 -75.30
N THR A 17 23.70 -42.45 -75.27
CA THR A 17 23.70 -43.85 -74.90
C THR A 17 24.58 -44.65 -75.87
N ARG A 18 25.57 -45.39 -75.36
CA ARG A 18 26.23 -46.47 -76.11
C ARG A 18 26.23 -47.74 -75.27
N SER A 19 25.93 -48.83 -75.95
CA SER A 19 25.69 -50.17 -75.43
C SER A 19 26.97 -50.82 -74.92
N LEU A 20 26.77 -51.78 -74.01
CA LEU A 20 27.76 -52.52 -73.24
C LEU A 20 28.68 -53.44 -74.09
N ASP A 21 28.43 -53.60 -75.39
CA ASP A 21 29.16 -54.53 -76.25
C ASP A 21 30.50 -53.97 -76.80
N ASP A 22 30.77 -52.67 -76.65
CA ASP A 22 32.00 -52.01 -77.15
C ASP A 22 33.18 -52.07 -76.14
N LEU A 23 33.00 -52.73 -74.99
CA LEU A 23 33.93 -52.74 -73.84
C LEU A 23 34.89 -53.93 -73.77
N LEU A 24 34.83 -54.91 -74.69
CA LEU A 24 35.68 -56.11 -74.62
C LEU A 24 36.82 -56.22 -75.64
N GLU A 25 37.05 -55.25 -76.54
CA GLU A 25 38.07 -55.40 -77.59
C GLU A 25 39.23 -54.39 -77.64
N ARG A 26 39.40 -53.51 -76.64
CA ARG A 26 40.49 -52.50 -76.63
C ARG A 26 41.56 -52.69 -75.56
N ARG A 27 41.91 -53.94 -75.23
CA ARG A 27 43.12 -54.27 -74.46
C ARG A 27 44.36 -54.34 -75.37
N ARG A 28 44.68 -53.27 -76.12
CA ARG A 28 45.98 -53.03 -76.80
C ARG A 28 45.94 -51.74 -77.63
N SER A 29 46.07 -50.58 -76.98
CA SER A 29 46.74 -49.37 -77.52
C SER A 29 46.38 -48.18 -76.63
N GLY A 30 47.36 -47.65 -75.90
CA GLY A 30 47.19 -46.45 -75.10
C GLY A 30 47.00 -45.20 -75.96
N THR A 31 46.08 -44.35 -75.53
CA THR A 31 46.19 -42.88 -75.37
C THR A 31 44.78 -42.28 -75.38
N THR A 32 44.38 -41.59 -74.30
CA THR A 32 43.12 -40.83 -74.27
C THR A 32 43.38 -39.44 -73.72
N GLY A 33 43.23 -38.43 -74.58
CA GLY A 33 43.27 -37.02 -74.21
C GLY A 33 41.97 -36.59 -73.54
N ARG A 34 42.06 -36.11 -72.30
CA ARG A 34 40.96 -35.48 -71.55
C ARG A 34 40.98 -33.97 -71.84
N ARG A 35 39.91 -33.42 -72.43
CA ARG A 35 39.77 -31.97 -72.66
C ARG A 35 39.62 -31.24 -71.32
N SER A 36 40.64 -30.50 -70.89
CA SER A 36 40.62 -29.71 -69.65
C SER A 36 39.82 -28.41 -69.79
N LEU A 37 39.06 -28.05 -68.75
CA LEU A 37 38.20 -26.86 -68.65
C LEU A 37 38.98 -25.54 -68.38
N LEU A 38 40.31 -25.54 -68.47
CA LEU A 38 41.15 -24.39 -68.12
C LEU A 38 41.44 -23.47 -69.33
N PRO A 39 41.39 -22.13 -69.18
CA PRO A 39 41.73 -21.16 -70.23
C PRO A 39 43.12 -21.39 -70.84
N ARG A 40 43.30 -21.09 -72.13
CA ARG A 40 44.55 -21.39 -72.87
C ARG A 40 45.80 -20.74 -72.26
N GLN A 41 45.68 -19.61 -71.56
CA GLN A 41 46.80 -18.92 -70.91
C GLN A 41 47.41 -19.69 -69.71
N VAL A 42 46.64 -20.61 -69.10
CA VAL A 42 47.02 -21.34 -67.88
C VAL A 42 47.57 -22.74 -68.19
N ARG A 43 47.47 -23.22 -69.44
CA ARG A 43 47.85 -24.59 -69.82
C ARG A 43 49.35 -24.88 -69.84
N GLY A 44 50.21 -23.85 -70.02
CA GLY A 44 51.63 -24.02 -70.30
C GLY A 44 52.57 -24.18 -69.10
N SER A 45 52.09 -24.06 -67.86
CA SER A 45 52.94 -24.23 -66.67
C SER A 45 52.13 -24.77 -65.48
N TYR A 46 52.65 -25.79 -64.81
CA TYR A 46 52.05 -26.33 -63.58
C TYR A 46 51.94 -25.28 -62.47
N ALA A 47 52.89 -24.34 -62.40
CA ALA A 47 52.86 -23.24 -61.44
C ALA A 47 51.64 -22.31 -61.65
N ARG A 48 51.26 -22.02 -62.90
CA ARG A 48 50.09 -21.19 -63.18
C ARG A 48 48.78 -21.91 -62.85
N LYS A 49 48.72 -23.22 -63.00
CA LYS A 49 47.56 -24.05 -62.62
C LYS A 49 47.37 -24.10 -61.10
N LEU A 50 48.47 -24.17 -60.35
CA LEU A 50 48.48 -24.11 -58.88
C LEU A 50 48.04 -22.74 -58.36
N VAL A 51 48.60 -21.67 -58.92
CA VAL A 51 48.20 -20.29 -58.56
C VAL A 51 46.72 -20.06 -58.84
N SER A 52 46.19 -20.56 -59.96
CA SER A 52 44.76 -20.41 -60.27
C SER A 52 43.85 -21.29 -59.40
N LEU A 53 44.31 -22.46 -58.95
CA LEU A 53 43.59 -23.27 -57.96
C LEU A 53 43.53 -22.57 -56.60
N PHE A 54 44.65 -22.02 -56.12
CA PHE A 54 44.69 -21.29 -54.85
C PHE A 54 43.86 -20.01 -54.90
N LEU A 55 43.88 -19.28 -56.02
CA LEU A 55 43.06 -18.09 -56.19
C LEU A 55 41.56 -18.43 -56.14
N VAL A 56 41.15 -19.59 -56.69
CA VAL A 56 39.76 -20.08 -56.57
C VAL A 56 39.41 -20.41 -55.11
N VAL A 57 40.30 -21.05 -54.35
CA VAL A 57 40.07 -21.38 -52.94
C VAL A 57 39.98 -20.12 -52.07
N ILE A 58 40.84 -19.13 -52.30
CA ILE A 58 40.81 -17.84 -51.60
C ILE A 58 39.50 -17.09 -51.87
N VAL A 59 39.06 -17.05 -53.13
CA VAL A 59 37.78 -16.41 -53.49
C VAL A 59 36.60 -17.13 -52.85
N LEU A 60 36.65 -18.45 -52.71
CA LEU A 60 35.59 -19.25 -52.08
C LEU A 60 35.55 -19.03 -50.56
N PHE A 61 36.72 -18.98 -49.90
CA PHE A 61 36.83 -18.64 -48.47
C PHE A 61 36.40 -17.20 -48.17
N ALA A 62 36.85 -16.23 -48.97
CA ALA A 62 36.41 -14.84 -48.84
C ALA A 62 34.90 -14.70 -49.06
N GLY A 63 34.33 -15.49 -49.98
CA GLY A 63 32.88 -15.55 -50.20
C GLY A 63 32.11 -16.11 -49.02
N VAL A 64 32.59 -17.19 -48.40
CA VAL A 64 31.97 -17.78 -47.19
C VAL A 64 32.12 -16.82 -46.00
N ALA A 65 33.30 -16.26 -45.77
CA ALA A 65 33.53 -15.30 -44.68
C ALA A 65 32.67 -14.04 -44.82
N ALA A 66 32.52 -13.51 -46.05
CA ALA A 66 31.64 -12.37 -46.30
C ALA A 66 30.15 -12.72 -46.11
N PHE A 67 29.75 -13.96 -46.44
CA PHE A 67 28.38 -14.44 -46.20
C PHE A 67 28.11 -14.60 -44.71
N GLU A 68 29.00 -15.26 -43.96
CA GLU A 68 28.90 -15.43 -42.51
C GLU A 68 28.92 -14.09 -41.77
N TYR A 69 29.78 -13.14 -42.19
CA TYR A 69 29.77 -11.77 -41.63
C TYR A 69 28.42 -11.07 -41.86
N GLN A 70 27.82 -11.20 -43.04
CA GLN A 70 26.50 -10.62 -43.31
C GLN A 70 25.41 -11.26 -42.45
N THR A 71 25.47 -12.58 -42.23
CA THR A 71 24.50 -13.30 -41.39
C THR A 71 24.64 -12.90 -39.92
N VAL A 72 25.86 -12.86 -39.38
CA VAL A 72 26.11 -12.47 -37.98
C VAL A 72 25.83 -10.98 -37.76
N ALA A 73 26.19 -10.11 -38.71
CA ALA A 73 25.89 -8.68 -38.61
C ALA A 73 24.37 -8.41 -38.60
N ALA A 74 23.59 -9.16 -39.40
CA ALA A 74 22.13 -9.05 -39.40
C ALA A 74 21.52 -9.55 -38.08
N GLU A 75 22.04 -10.64 -37.51
CA GLU A 75 21.57 -11.21 -36.23
C GLU A 75 21.85 -10.27 -35.04
N VAL A 76 23.08 -9.72 -34.97
CA VAL A 76 23.47 -8.74 -33.94
C VAL A 76 22.62 -7.47 -34.05
N GLN A 77 22.36 -7.00 -35.28
CA GLN A 77 21.50 -5.83 -35.50
C GLN A 77 20.06 -6.09 -35.06
N SER A 78 19.49 -7.24 -35.41
CA SER A 78 18.15 -7.65 -35.01
C SER A 78 18.03 -7.80 -33.48
N SER A 79 19.04 -8.39 -32.84
CA SER A 79 19.08 -8.58 -31.39
C SER A 79 19.14 -7.24 -30.65
N ALA A 80 20.03 -6.33 -31.07
CA ALA A 80 20.14 -5.00 -30.48
C ALA A 80 18.86 -4.15 -30.68
N GLN A 81 18.21 -4.23 -31.85
CA GLN A 81 16.93 -3.55 -32.05
C GLN A 81 15.81 -4.15 -31.19
N SER A 82 15.78 -5.48 -31.03
CA SER A 82 14.81 -6.14 -30.17
C SER A 82 14.99 -5.75 -28.69
N GLU A 83 16.23 -5.66 -28.22
CA GLU A 83 16.56 -5.26 -26.85
C GLU A 83 16.11 -3.81 -26.58
N VAL A 84 16.47 -2.87 -27.46
CA VAL A 84 16.09 -1.45 -27.30
C VAL A 84 14.57 -1.27 -27.44
N ALA A 85 13.88 -2.07 -28.27
CA ALA A 85 12.41 -2.10 -28.35
C ALA A 85 11.76 -2.56 -27.04
N GLN A 86 12.25 -3.67 -26.45
CA GLN A 86 11.75 -4.17 -25.17
C GLN A 86 11.98 -3.15 -24.05
N THR A 87 13.12 -2.46 -24.05
CA THR A 87 13.35 -1.35 -23.12
C THR A 87 12.31 -0.25 -23.29
N ALA A 88 11.98 0.16 -24.52
CA ALA A 88 10.93 1.17 -24.72
C ALA A 88 9.54 0.70 -24.26
N GLU A 89 9.19 -0.57 -24.49
CA GLU A 89 7.94 -1.15 -23.98
C GLU A 89 7.90 -1.17 -22.46
N LEU A 90 8.99 -1.59 -21.80
CA LEU A 90 9.10 -1.58 -20.35
C LEU A 90 8.91 -0.16 -19.78
N GLN A 91 9.60 0.82 -20.36
CA GLN A 91 9.50 2.23 -19.95
C GLN A 91 8.09 2.79 -20.22
N ALA A 92 7.46 2.39 -21.33
CA ALA A 92 6.08 2.78 -21.65
C ALA A 92 5.06 2.20 -20.67
N ASN A 93 5.23 0.94 -20.26
CA ASN A 93 4.37 0.30 -19.26
C ASN A 93 4.54 0.96 -17.89
N GLN A 94 5.78 1.20 -17.45
CA GLN A 94 6.06 1.89 -16.19
C GLN A 94 5.47 3.31 -16.16
N PHE A 95 5.60 4.06 -17.25
CA PHE A 95 4.96 5.37 -17.39
C PHE A 95 3.43 5.26 -17.38
N GLY A 96 2.87 4.27 -18.10
CA GLY A 96 1.44 4.01 -18.18
C GLY A 96 0.82 3.68 -16.82
N GLU A 97 1.43 2.77 -16.07
CA GLU A 97 1.05 2.41 -14.70
C GLU A 97 1.12 3.62 -13.76
N TRP A 98 2.21 4.41 -13.87
CA TRP A 98 2.34 5.63 -13.08
C TRP A 98 1.20 6.62 -13.36
N MET A 99 0.82 6.80 -14.64
CA MET A 99 -0.29 7.65 -15.04
C MET A 99 -1.63 7.10 -14.57
N GLN A 100 -1.85 5.79 -14.66
CA GLN A 100 -3.08 5.14 -14.23
C GLN A 100 -3.29 5.25 -12.72
N GLN A 101 -2.25 4.96 -11.92
CA GLN A 101 -2.30 5.10 -10.46
C GLN A 101 -2.68 6.53 -10.03
N ARG A 102 -2.20 7.57 -10.75
CA ARG A 102 -2.51 8.99 -10.44
C ARG A 102 -3.94 9.34 -10.80
N ARG A 103 -4.48 8.79 -11.88
CA ARG A 103 -5.90 8.90 -12.22
C ARG A 103 -6.77 8.23 -11.17
N GLU A 104 -6.46 6.99 -10.77
CA GLU A 104 -7.22 6.25 -9.77
C GLU A 104 -7.21 6.96 -8.41
N THR A 105 -6.05 7.47 -7.98
CA THR A 105 -5.95 8.27 -6.74
C THR A 105 -6.79 9.54 -6.82
N THR A 106 -6.69 10.30 -7.92
CA THR A 106 -7.47 11.54 -8.11
C THR A 106 -8.97 11.27 -8.08
N ARG A 107 -9.38 10.18 -8.71
CA ARG A 107 -10.77 9.71 -8.78
C ARG A 107 -11.31 9.30 -7.40
N MET A 108 -10.54 8.51 -6.67
CA MET A 108 -10.86 8.09 -5.32
C MET A 108 -11.07 9.30 -4.41
N LEU A 109 -10.08 10.21 -4.37
CA LEU A 109 -10.18 11.41 -3.54
C LEU A 109 -11.40 12.26 -3.93
N SER A 110 -11.65 12.49 -5.22
CA SER A 110 -12.80 13.30 -5.68
C SER A 110 -14.17 12.70 -5.34
N SER A 111 -14.21 11.42 -4.96
CA SER A 111 -15.44 10.73 -4.55
C SER A 111 -15.77 10.86 -3.07
N TYR A 112 -14.85 11.38 -2.25
CA TYR A 112 -15.08 11.53 -0.81
C TYR A 112 -16.12 12.63 -0.51
N GLU A 113 -16.92 12.43 0.54
CA GLU A 113 -18.00 13.34 0.94
C GLU A 113 -17.51 14.53 1.80
N MET A 114 -16.26 14.99 1.62
CA MET A 114 -15.67 16.06 2.43
C MET A 114 -15.83 17.48 1.84
N TYR A 115 -16.30 17.58 0.59
CA TYR A 115 -16.25 18.82 -0.20
C TYR A 115 -17.36 19.84 0.09
N ASP A 116 -18.31 19.51 0.98
CA ASP A 116 -19.36 20.43 1.44
C ASP A 116 -18.91 21.27 2.66
N SER A 117 -17.68 21.04 3.14
CA SER A 117 -17.10 21.76 4.27
C SER A 117 -16.62 23.18 3.89
N PRO A 118 -16.60 24.13 4.85
CA PRO A 118 -15.94 25.43 4.66
C PRO A 118 -14.48 25.29 4.17
N SER A 119 -14.02 26.22 3.33
CA SER A 119 -12.71 26.15 2.65
C SER A 119 -11.50 25.99 3.58
N TYR A 120 -11.56 26.54 4.80
CA TYR A 120 -10.50 26.39 5.79
C TYR A 120 -10.43 24.95 6.35
N ILE A 121 -11.58 24.32 6.65
CA ILE A 121 -11.66 22.92 7.08
C ILE A 121 -11.21 22.01 5.92
N LEU A 122 -11.71 22.30 4.72
CA LEU A 122 -11.35 21.55 3.52
C LEU A 122 -9.83 21.59 3.26
N SER A 123 -9.17 22.73 3.45
CA SER A 123 -7.71 22.84 3.29
C SER A 123 -6.95 21.96 4.28
N GLU A 124 -7.36 21.92 5.55
CA GLU A 124 -6.75 21.03 6.56
C GLU A 124 -6.97 19.55 6.24
N ASN A 125 -8.17 19.17 5.80
CA ASN A 125 -8.44 17.80 5.36
C ASN A 125 -7.57 17.43 4.14
N LEU A 126 -7.41 18.35 3.17
CA LEU A 126 -6.53 18.13 2.02
C LEU A 126 -5.05 18.01 2.42
N LYS A 127 -4.60 18.71 3.46
CA LYS A 127 -3.24 18.54 4.04
C LYS A 127 -3.08 17.16 4.65
N SER A 128 -4.06 16.71 5.43
CA SER A 128 -4.09 15.36 6.01
C SER A 128 -4.02 14.29 4.92
N GLU A 129 -4.88 14.37 3.91
CA GLU A 129 -4.87 13.43 2.78
C GLU A 129 -3.55 13.47 2.01
N ARG A 130 -3.01 14.66 1.76
CA ARG A 130 -1.72 14.82 1.08
C ARG A 130 -0.55 14.20 1.86
N SER A 131 -0.61 14.18 3.19
CA SER A 131 0.41 13.58 4.06
C SER A 131 0.36 12.04 4.06
N ARG A 132 -0.81 11.46 3.76
CA ARG A 132 -1.02 10.01 3.63
C ARG A 132 -0.60 9.47 2.27
N LEU A 133 -0.56 10.33 1.24
CA LEU A 133 -0.16 9.92 -0.10
C LEU A 133 1.37 9.63 -0.20
N PRO A 134 1.78 8.62 -0.99
CA PRO A 134 3.19 8.29 -1.21
C PRO A 134 4.06 9.44 -1.73
N LEU A 135 5.39 9.28 -1.72
CA LEU A 135 6.30 10.24 -2.35
C LEU A 135 5.99 10.39 -3.85
N GLY A 136 6.00 11.63 -4.36
CA GLY A 136 5.73 11.95 -5.78
C GLY A 136 4.39 12.62 -6.06
N TYR A 137 3.50 12.74 -5.07
CA TYR A 137 2.43 13.75 -5.11
C TYR A 137 3.02 15.10 -4.67
N ALA A 138 2.57 16.20 -5.24
CA ALA A 138 3.07 17.56 -4.99
C ALA A 138 2.08 18.39 -4.16
N ALA A 139 0.80 18.39 -4.51
CA ALA A 139 -0.28 19.01 -3.73
C ALA A 139 -1.66 18.53 -4.21
N ILE A 140 -2.67 18.72 -3.37
CA ILE A 140 -4.08 18.48 -3.70
C ILE A 140 -4.81 19.83 -3.61
N HIS A 141 -5.63 20.15 -4.60
CA HIS A 141 -6.35 21.40 -4.71
C HIS A 141 -7.83 21.12 -4.95
N TYR A 142 -8.70 21.86 -4.28
CA TYR A 142 -10.10 21.98 -4.65
C TYR A 142 -10.31 23.29 -5.40
N VAL A 143 -10.93 23.20 -6.58
CA VAL A 143 -10.95 24.24 -7.59
C VAL A 143 -12.39 24.55 -7.98
N ASP A 144 -12.75 25.82 -8.02
CA ASP A 144 -14.00 26.26 -8.63
C ASP A 144 -13.85 26.23 -10.17
N THR A 145 -14.66 25.42 -10.83
CA THR A 145 -14.56 25.22 -12.29
C THR A 145 -15.13 26.37 -13.13
N ASN A 146 -15.77 27.37 -12.53
CA ASN A 146 -16.23 28.58 -13.21
C ASN A 146 -15.15 29.66 -13.23
N SER A 147 -14.48 29.89 -12.09
CA SER A 147 -13.39 30.88 -11.99
C SER A 147 -12.03 30.30 -12.33
N GLY A 148 -11.83 28.99 -12.18
CA GLY A 148 -10.52 28.33 -12.26
C GLY A 148 -9.64 28.55 -11.04
N GLU A 149 -10.20 29.15 -9.99
CA GLU A 149 -9.50 29.52 -8.75
C GLU A 149 -9.43 28.34 -7.79
N VAL A 150 -8.28 28.18 -7.14
CA VAL A 150 -8.09 27.21 -6.07
C VAL A 150 -8.76 27.73 -4.80
N VAL A 151 -9.87 27.10 -4.41
CA VAL A 151 -10.70 27.48 -3.24
C VAL A 151 -10.13 26.91 -1.94
N ALA A 152 -9.56 25.71 -1.99
CA ALA A 152 -8.90 25.06 -0.85
C ALA A 152 -7.71 24.23 -1.35
N SER A 153 -6.68 24.05 -0.53
CA SER A 153 -5.45 23.42 -0.98
C SER A 153 -4.67 22.79 0.17
N SER A 154 -4.00 21.68 -0.11
CA SER A 154 -2.98 21.10 0.78
C SER A 154 -1.70 21.95 0.85
N ASN A 155 -1.59 22.97 -0.01
CA ASN A 155 -0.53 23.96 -0.02
C ASN A 155 -1.16 25.35 0.06
N ASP A 156 -1.02 26.02 1.20
CA ASP A 156 -1.67 27.30 1.51
C ASP A 156 -1.30 28.40 0.52
N SER A 157 -0.09 28.36 -0.07
CA SER A 157 0.36 29.35 -1.04
C SER A 157 -0.40 29.28 -2.38
N MET A 158 -1.23 28.27 -2.57
CA MET A 158 -2.00 28.06 -3.80
C MET A 158 -3.44 28.52 -3.67
N VAL A 159 -3.94 28.81 -2.46
CA VAL A 159 -5.32 29.26 -2.26
C VAL A 159 -5.49 30.66 -2.87
N GLY A 160 -6.50 30.84 -3.72
CA GLY A 160 -6.75 32.06 -4.47
C GLY A 160 -5.98 32.19 -5.79
N GLU A 161 -5.09 31.23 -6.10
CA GLU A 161 -4.32 31.23 -7.35
C GLU A 161 -5.10 30.56 -8.49
N THR A 162 -4.71 30.88 -9.73
CA THR A 162 -5.26 30.28 -10.97
C THR A 162 -4.14 29.71 -11.85
N PRO A 163 -3.45 28.64 -11.43
CA PRO A 163 -2.23 28.14 -12.09
C PRO A 163 -2.46 27.67 -13.54
N TRP A 164 -3.73 27.42 -13.88
CA TRP A 164 -4.16 26.88 -15.16
C TRP A 164 -4.90 27.91 -16.02
N SER A 165 -4.86 29.20 -15.66
CA SER A 165 -5.61 30.29 -16.33
C SER A 165 -5.37 30.34 -17.84
N ASP A 166 -4.15 30.00 -18.27
CA ASP A 166 -3.72 30.03 -19.67
C ASP A 166 -3.96 28.69 -20.39
N THR A 167 -4.66 27.75 -19.76
CA THR A 167 -4.86 26.39 -20.27
C THR A 167 -6.34 26.02 -20.35
N ALA A 168 -6.66 25.06 -21.22
CA ALA A 168 -8.00 24.46 -21.27
C ALA A 168 -8.21 23.36 -20.21
N PHE A 169 -7.33 23.25 -19.20
CA PHE A 169 -7.35 22.12 -18.25
C PHE A 169 -8.60 22.13 -17.37
N VAL A 170 -8.90 23.23 -16.67
CA VAL A 170 -10.07 23.27 -15.78
C VAL A 170 -11.38 23.18 -16.57
N SER A 171 -11.43 23.79 -17.76
CA SER A 171 -12.60 23.72 -18.64
C SER A 171 -12.82 22.31 -19.21
N SER A 172 -11.76 21.54 -19.45
CA SER A 172 -11.86 20.13 -19.84
C SER A 172 -12.27 19.22 -18.68
N VAL A 173 -11.85 19.51 -17.43
CA VAL A 173 -12.39 18.81 -16.24
C VAL A 173 -13.89 19.05 -16.13
N LYS A 174 -14.35 20.29 -16.32
CA LYS A 174 -15.78 20.65 -16.25
C LYS A 174 -16.64 19.96 -17.30
N SER A 175 -16.14 19.84 -18.54
CA SER A 175 -16.88 19.22 -19.65
C SER A 175 -16.87 17.69 -19.65
N THR A 176 -16.06 17.10 -18.77
CA THR A 176 -15.90 15.65 -18.63
C THR A 176 -16.94 15.09 -17.64
N PHE A 177 -17.39 13.85 -17.86
CA PHE A 177 -18.26 13.15 -16.91
C PHE A 177 -17.59 13.04 -15.54
N ALA A 178 -18.38 13.01 -14.47
CA ALA A 178 -17.86 12.85 -13.11
C ALA A 178 -16.97 11.60 -12.95
N ASP A 179 -17.12 10.63 -13.87
CA ASP A 179 -16.39 9.39 -13.84
C ASP A 179 -14.98 9.39 -14.47
N ASN A 180 -14.53 10.52 -15.00
CA ASN A 180 -13.28 10.59 -15.75
C ASN A 180 -12.29 11.59 -15.12
N VAL A 181 -11.00 11.29 -15.31
CA VAL A 181 -9.90 12.15 -14.85
C VAL A 181 -9.20 12.74 -16.06
N VAL A 182 -9.08 14.06 -16.06
CA VAL A 182 -8.38 14.83 -17.08
C VAL A 182 -6.96 15.10 -16.60
N ARG A 183 -5.99 15.08 -17.52
CA ARG A 183 -4.59 15.39 -17.23
C ARG A 183 -4.20 16.71 -17.90
N SER A 184 -3.39 17.53 -17.22
CA SER A 184 -2.76 18.70 -17.82
C SER A 184 -1.51 18.34 -18.62
N ASP A 185 -1.07 19.25 -19.48
CA ASP A 185 0.34 19.23 -19.89
C ASP A 185 1.24 19.52 -18.68
N PRO A 186 2.49 19.05 -18.67
CA PRO A 186 3.45 19.39 -17.63
C PRO A 186 3.68 20.91 -17.57
N TYR A 187 3.66 21.48 -16.37
CA TYR A 187 3.88 22.91 -16.15
C TYR A 187 4.74 23.13 -14.90
N THR A 188 5.31 24.33 -14.77
CA THR A 188 6.06 24.72 -13.58
C THR A 188 5.09 25.26 -12.54
N SER A 189 4.99 24.58 -11.40
CA SER A 189 4.24 25.07 -10.23
C SER A 189 4.83 26.38 -9.69
N ALA A 190 4.05 27.12 -8.89
CA ALA A 190 4.51 28.33 -8.21
C ALA A 190 5.76 28.11 -7.34
N ALA A 191 5.98 26.87 -6.87
CA ALA A 191 7.16 26.47 -6.12
C ALA A 191 8.40 26.14 -6.99
N GLY A 192 8.34 26.38 -8.31
CA GLY A 192 9.43 26.13 -9.25
C GLY A 192 9.61 24.66 -9.66
N LYS A 193 8.75 23.76 -9.19
CA LYS A 193 8.78 22.33 -9.55
C LYS A 193 7.97 22.06 -10.80
N ARG A 194 8.47 21.21 -11.70
CA ARG A 194 7.72 20.73 -12.87
C ARG A 194 6.73 19.65 -12.42
N VAL A 195 5.45 19.88 -12.65
CA VAL A 195 4.36 19.03 -12.18
C VAL A 195 3.38 18.71 -13.30
N VAL A 196 2.62 17.64 -13.13
CA VAL A 196 1.46 17.31 -13.97
C VAL A 196 0.22 17.31 -13.08
N ALA A 197 -0.84 17.99 -13.50
CA ALA A 197 -2.11 18.03 -12.79
C ALA A 197 -3.08 16.96 -13.32
N PHE A 198 -3.79 16.32 -12.41
CA PHE A 198 -4.86 15.37 -12.66
C PHE A 198 -6.13 15.92 -12.01
N GLY A 199 -7.15 16.18 -12.81
CA GLY A 199 -8.37 16.83 -12.38
C GLY A 199 -9.58 15.92 -12.55
N SER A 200 -10.41 15.80 -11.53
CA SER A 200 -11.70 15.12 -11.60
C SER A 200 -12.79 15.94 -10.94
N ARG A 201 -14.04 15.79 -11.40
CA ARG A 201 -15.17 16.53 -10.84
C ARG A 201 -15.57 15.91 -9.51
N VAL A 202 -15.93 16.76 -8.57
CA VAL A 202 -16.51 16.34 -7.30
C VAL A 202 -18.02 16.09 -7.51
N GLN A 203 -18.51 14.94 -7.10
CA GLN A 203 -19.91 14.55 -7.36
C GLN A 203 -20.92 15.39 -6.57
N SER A 204 -20.61 15.70 -5.30
CA SER A 204 -21.49 16.51 -4.43
C SER A 204 -21.57 17.98 -4.86
N GLN A 205 -20.55 18.48 -5.59
CA GLN A 205 -20.39 19.88 -5.93
C GLN A 205 -20.37 20.07 -7.46
N PRO A 206 -21.48 20.50 -8.11
CA PRO A 206 -21.58 20.52 -9.57
C PRO A 206 -20.56 21.43 -10.25
N ASN A 207 -20.03 22.43 -9.54
CA ASN A 207 -19.00 23.35 -9.99
C ASN A 207 -17.62 23.08 -9.35
N GLY A 208 -17.47 22.06 -8.51
CA GLY A 208 -16.23 21.72 -7.83
C GLY A 208 -15.41 20.69 -8.61
N ALA A 209 -14.10 20.89 -8.64
CA ALA A 209 -13.15 19.89 -9.13
C ALA A 209 -12.02 19.68 -8.12
N LEU A 210 -11.62 18.43 -7.96
CA LEU A 210 -10.38 18.09 -7.28
C LEU A 210 -9.26 18.03 -8.31
N VAL A 211 -8.13 18.67 -8.00
CA VAL A 211 -6.91 18.60 -8.79
C VAL A 211 -5.75 18.12 -7.94
N VAL A 212 -5.19 16.98 -8.31
CA VAL A 212 -3.99 16.41 -7.71
C VAL A 212 -2.80 16.71 -8.61
N THR A 213 -1.76 17.34 -8.07
CA THR A 213 -0.51 17.59 -8.80
C THR A 213 0.53 16.55 -8.44
N ALA A 214 1.22 16.01 -9.44
CA ALA A 214 2.29 15.02 -9.29
C ALA A 214 3.64 15.62 -9.66
N ASP A 215 4.67 15.35 -8.86
CA ASP A 215 6.04 15.81 -9.05
C ASP A 215 6.72 14.98 -10.16
N VAL A 216 7.12 15.65 -11.24
CA VAL A 216 7.71 15.00 -12.42
C VAL A 216 9.13 14.53 -12.13
N SER A 217 9.84 15.12 -11.16
CA SER A 217 11.21 14.71 -10.82
C SER A 217 11.26 13.31 -10.21
N VAL A 218 10.19 12.86 -9.54
CA VAL A 218 10.10 11.47 -9.05
C VAL A 218 9.96 10.49 -10.21
N LEU A 219 9.22 10.88 -11.25
CA LEU A 219 9.11 10.08 -12.48
C LEU A 219 10.45 10.03 -13.24
N GLN A 220 11.24 11.11 -13.23
CA GLN A 220 12.59 11.14 -13.81
C GLN A 220 13.52 10.11 -13.20
N SER A 221 13.48 9.92 -11.89
CA SER A 221 14.30 8.89 -11.22
C SER A 221 13.87 7.45 -11.52
N ARG A 222 12.64 7.23 -11.99
CA ARG A 222 12.12 5.90 -12.31
C ARG A 222 12.31 5.52 -13.78
N LEU A 223 12.29 6.50 -14.68
CA LEU A 223 12.45 6.28 -16.12
C LEU A 223 13.91 6.50 -16.53
N ASP A 224 14.80 5.65 -16.00
CA ASP A 224 16.21 5.63 -16.34
C ASP A 224 16.56 4.38 -17.17
N THR A 225 17.67 4.46 -17.89
CA THR A 225 18.13 3.44 -18.82
C THR A 225 19.59 3.09 -18.56
N GLU A 226 19.88 1.81 -18.32
CA GLU A 226 21.23 1.33 -18.00
C GLU A 226 22.24 1.47 -19.16
N MET A 227 21.76 1.72 -20.39
CA MET A 227 22.62 1.87 -21.56
C MET A 227 23.32 3.23 -21.56
N ASN A 228 24.65 3.22 -21.59
CA ASN A 228 25.45 4.45 -21.51
C ASN A 228 25.14 5.42 -22.69
N GLY A 229 24.81 6.67 -22.34
CA GLY A 229 24.40 7.71 -23.28
C GLY A 229 22.96 7.62 -23.78
N SER A 230 22.15 6.71 -23.23
CA SER A 230 20.72 6.62 -23.55
C SER A 230 19.85 7.49 -22.66
N PHE A 231 18.66 7.84 -23.15
CA PHE A 231 17.67 8.60 -22.39
C PHE A 231 16.25 8.32 -22.89
N VAL A 232 15.29 8.69 -22.05
CA VAL A 232 13.85 8.54 -22.29
C VAL A 232 13.24 9.89 -22.63
N HIS A 233 12.37 9.92 -23.63
CA HIS A 233 11.59 11.08 -24.05
C HIS A 233 10.14 10.67 -24.19
N VAL A 234 9.22 11.38 -23.55
CA VAL A 234 7.79 11.10 -23.65
C VAL A 234 7.11 12.25 -24.39
N VAL A 235 6.32 11.89 -25.40
CA VAL A 235 5.54 12.82 -26.20
C VAL A 235 4.06 12.48 -26.11
N SER A 236 3.20 13.48 -26.22
CA SER A 236 1.76 13.27 -26.33
C SER A 236 1.37 12.75 -27.72
N ALA A 237 0.11 12.30 -27.87
CA ALA A 237 -0.43 11.80 -29.14
C ALA A 237 -0.29 12.77 -30.33
N ASN A 238 -0.18 14.08 -30.08
CA ASN A 238 0.01 15.13 -31.09
C ASN A 238 1.48 15.52 -31.29
N GLY A 239 2.43 14.75 -30.75
CA GLY A 239 3.87 14.94 -30.96
C GLY A 239 4.54 15.97 -30.05
N LYS A 240 3.79 16.61 -29.13
CA LYS A 240 4.37 17.59 -28.21
C LYS A 240 5.22 16.91 -27.14
N SER A 241 6.42 17.44 -26.92
CA SER A 241 7.37 17.02 -25.89
C SER A 241 6.79 17.28 -24.50
N THR A 242 6.63 16.23 -23.69
CA THR A 242 6.08 16.34 -22.33
C THR A 242 7.17 16.14 -21.27
N PHE A 243 8.05 15.17 -21.48
CA PHE A 243 9.05 14.78 -20.50
C PHE A 243 10.32 14.28 -21.19
N SER A 244 11.49 14.55 -20.60
CA SER A 244 12.78 14.00 -21.01
C SER A 244 13.64 13.68 -19.78
N SER A 245 14.30 12.52 -19.75
CA SER A 245 15.27 12.16 -18.71
C SER A 245 16.68 12.72 -18.99
N GLY A 246 16.98 13.09 -20.23
CA GLY A 246 18.31 13.55 -20.68
C GLY A 246 18.66 15.03 -20.41
N GLY A 247 17.84 15.75 -19.64
CA GLY A 247 18.14 17.12 -19.18
C GLY A 247 18.02 18.25 -20.22
N SER A 248 17.87 17.94 -21.51
CA SER A 248 17.57 18.91 -22.57
C SER A 248 16.07 18.89 -22.93
N ASP A 249 15.45 20.07 -23.07
CA ASP A 249 14.11 20.20 -23.65
C ASP A 249 14.18 19.80 -25.13
N LEU A 250 13.94 18.52 -25.39
CA LEU A 250 13.89 17.97 -26.74
C LEU A 250 12.72 18.59 -27.50
N ALA A 251 12.96 18.92 -28.76
CA ALA A 251 11.95 19.48 -29.65
C ALA A 251 10.78 18.51 -29.87
N ASP A 252 9.62 19.09 -30.20
CA ASP A 252 8.42 18.34 -30.58
C ASP A 252 8.70 17.43 -31.79
N ILE A 253 8.03 16.28 -31.80
CA ILE A 253 8.05 15.35 -32.91
C ILE A 253 6.98 15.77 -33.91
N ASP A 254 7.33 15.76 -35.20
CA ASP A 254 6.39 16.00 -36.28
C ASP A 254 5.13 15.12 -36.12
N PRO A 255 3.91 15.70 -36.08
CA PRO A 255 2.66 14.94 -35.99
C PRO A 255 2.52 13.86 -37.07
N ASP A 256 3.12 14.08 -38.25
CA ASP A 256 3.11 13.14 -39.37
C ASP A 256 4.27 12.12 -39.31
N SER A 257 4.99 12.06 -38.19
CA SER A 257 6.11 11.12 -38.00
C SER A 257 5.64 9.66 -38.08
N PRO A 258 6.41 8.77 -38.73
CA PRO A 258 6.13 7.33 -38.76
C PRO A 258 6.07 6.69 -37.37
N ILE A 259 6.66 7.34 -36.35
CA ILE A 259 6.60 6.90 -34.96
C ILE A 259 5.16 7.07 -34.43
N LEU A 260 4.59 8.27 -34.54
CA LEU A 260 3.25 8.58 -34.07
C LEU A 260 2.17 7.81 -34.85
N GLU A 261 2.36 7.65 -36.17
CA GLU A 261 1.44 6.87 -37.02
C GLU A 261 1.37 5.39 -36.59
N ARG A 262 2.46 4.82 -36.09
CA ARG A 262 2.51 3.42 -35.64
C ARG A 262 2.01 3.26 -34.21
N THR A 263 2.40 4.16 -33.32
CA THR A 263 1.99 4.08 -31.90
C THR A 263 0.52 4.40 -31.70
N THR A 264 -0.08 5.26 -32.54
CA THR A 264 -1.55 5.46 -32.57
C THR A 264 -2.33 4.21 -32.99
N ARG A 265 -1.69 3.24 -33.67
CA ARG A 265 -2.25 1.91 -33.94
C ARG A 265 -1.89 0.87 -32.87
N GLY A 266 -1.24 1.29 -31.78
CA GLY A 266 -0.78 0.39 -30.71
C GLY A 266 0.49 -0.39 -31.05
N GLN A 267 1.27 0.02 -32.05
CA GLN A 267 2.50 -0.68 -32.44
C GLN A 267 3.73 -0.06 -31.76
N SER A 268 4.60 -0.92 -31.24
CA SER A 268 5.96 -0.61 -30.80
C SER A 268 6.97 -0.92 -31.92
N GLY A 269 8.17 -0.37 -31.82
CA GLY A 269 9.25 -0.69 -32.76
C GLY A 269 10.47 0.21 -32.62
N VAL A 270 11.41 0.08 -33.56
CA VAL A 270 12.65 0.87 -33.59
C VAL A 270 12.82 1.55 -34.94
N LEU A 271 13.34 2.77 -34.90
CA LEU A 271 13.79 3.51 -36.08
C LEU A 271 15.20 4.05 -35.85
N GLU A 272 16.01 4.09 -36.89
CA GLU A 272 17.30 4.79 -36.83
C GLU A 272 17.07 6.28 -37.11
N ARG A 273 17.63 7.13 -36.25
CA ARG A 273 17.64 8.58 -36.43
C ARG A 273 19.08 9.06 -36.71
N PRO A 274 19.31 9.85 -37.78
CA PRO A 274 20.62 10.42 -38.07
C PRO A 274 21.00 11.48 -37.01
N ALA A 275 22.30 11.76 -36.90
CA ALA A 275 22.80 12.88 -36.09
C ALA A 275 22.27 14.21 -36.66
N ASP A 276 21.87 15.13 -35.77
CA ASP A 276 21.36 16.47 -36.10
C ASP A 276 21.91 17.49 -35.09
N ASP A 277 21.47 18.75 -35.18
CA ASP A 277 21.96 19.83 -34.29
C ASP A 277 21.59 19.62 -32.81
N VAL A 278 20.68 18.67 -32.51
CA VAL A 278 20.26 18.31 -31.15
C VAL A 278 21.02 17.08 -30.65
N MET A 279 21.36 16.15 -31.56
CA MET A 279 21.99 14.87 -31.26
C MET A 279 23.27 14.68 -32.08
N ASP A 280 24.43 14.80 -31.42
CA ASP A 280 25.76 14.79 -32.04
C ASP A 280 26.13 13.46 -32.74
N GLU A 281 25.35 12.40 -32.52
CA GLU A 281 25.57 11.09 -33.13
C GLU A 281 24.28 10.35 -33.50
N ARG A 282 24.40 9.27 -34.30
CA ARG A 282 23.25 8.48 -34.76
C ARG A 282 22.68 7.65 -33.63
N HIS A 283 21.37 7.68 -33.46
CA HIS A 283 20.66 6.95 -32.40
C HIS A 283 19.66 5.94 -32.96
N LEU A 284 19.49 4.84 -32.25
CA LEU A 284 18.28 4.02 -32.33
C LEU A 284 17.22 4.68 -31.46
N VAL A 285 16.04 4.86 -32.03
CA VAL A 285 14.87 5.40 -31.34
C VAL A 285 13.84 4.30 -31.29
N ALA A 286 13.76 3.63 -30.15
CA ALA A 286 12.65 2.72 -29.89
C ALA A 286 11.45 3.52 -29.40
N TYR A 287 10.25 3.09 -29.77
CA TYR A 287 9.00 3.74 -29.41
C TYR A 287 7.97 2.71 -28.97
N ALA A 288 7.19 3.05 -27.94
CA ALA A 288 6.08 2.24 -27.48
C ALA A 288 4.94 3.11 -26.92
N PRO A 289 3.68 2.73 -27.13
CA PRO A 289 2.53 3.41 -26.56
C PRO A 289 2.40 3.08 -25.06
N SER A 290 2.11 4.08 -24.23
CA SER A 290 1.95 3.88 -22.77
C SER A 290 0.51 3.63 -22.32
N GLY A 291 -0.42 3.44 -23.25
CA GLY A 291 -1.84 3.20 -22.98
C GLY A 291 -2.65 4.44 -22.55
N ASP A 292 -1.99 5.50 -22.10
CA ASP A 292 -2.63 6.73 -21.62
C ASP A 292 -2.84 7.81 -22.71
N GLY A 293 -2.44 7.50 -23.95
CA GLY A 293 -2.38 8.41 -25.09
C GLY A 293 -1.00 9.01 -25.37
N SER A 294 -0.02 8.79 -24.49
CA SER A 294 1.36 9.26 -24.66
C SER A 294 2.24 8.14 -25.26
N VAL A 295 3.29 8.56 -25.93
CA VAL A 295 4.28 7.69 -26.57
C VAL A 295 5.61 7.88 -25.86
N VAL A 296 6.19 6.78 -25.42
CA VAL A 296 7.53 6.77 -24.83
C VAL A 296 8.54 6.42 -25.91
N LEU A 297 9.59 7.22 -26.02
CA LEU A 297 10.72 7.03 -26.91
C LEU A 297 11.99 6.81 -26.10
N VAL A 298 12.75 5.79 -26.46
CA VAL A 298 14.07 5.51 -25.85
C VAL A 298 15.12 5.72 -26.92
N TYR A 299 16.04 6.63 -26.64
CA TYR A 299 17.13 6.99 -27.54
C TYR A 299 18.40 6.30 -27.07
N VAL A 300 19.00 5.48 -27.93
CA VAL A 300 20.25 4.77 -27.63
C VAL A 300 21.28 5.07 -28.72
N PRO A 301 22.50 5.54 -28.40
CA PRO A 301 23.53 5.75 -29.40
C PRO A 301 23.84 4.45 -30.15
N THR A 302 23.90 4.51 -31.49
CA THR A 302 24.18 3.32 -32.32
C THR A 302 25.54 2.69 -32.04
N LYS A 303 26.51 3.47 -31.52
CA LYS A 303 27.80 2.96 -31.05
C LYS A 303 27.67 2.08 -29.81
N THR A 304 26.74 2.40 -28.92
CA THR A 304 26.41 1.61 -27.72
C THR A 304 25.59 0.39 -28.12
N ALA A 305 24.51 0.58 -28.88
CA ALA A 305 23.61 -0.50 -29.29
C ALA A 305 24.29 -1.57 -30.18
N TYR A 306 25.24 -1.18 -31.03
CA TYR A 306 25.97 -2.11 -31.91
C TYR A 306 27.45 -2.29 -31.51
N ALA A 307 27.81 -2.02 -30.25
CA ALA A 307 29.20 -2.12 -29.78
C ALA A 307 29.85 -3.49 -30.08
N LEU A 308 29.04 -4.56 -30.06
CA LEU A 308 29.47 -5.94 -30.32
C LEU A 308 29.83 -6.20 -31.81
N GLN A 309 29.25 -5.44 -32.75
CA GLN A 309 29.44 -5.66 -34.19
C GLN A 309 30.89 -5.43 -34.64
N HIS A 310 31.59 -4.47 -34.02
CA HIS A 310 32.95 -4.09 -34.41
C HIS A 310 34.01 -5.12 -33.96
N THR A 311 33.74 -5.87 -32.89
CA THR A 311 34.60 -6.92 -32.35
C THR A 311 34.58 -8.19 -33.21
N VAL A 312 33.44 -8.51 -33.84
CA VAL A 312 33.30 -9.68 -34.71
C VAL A 312 34.00 -9.47 -36.06
N GLY A 313 33.96 -8.26 -36.62
CA GLY A 313 34.60 -7.96 -37.91
C GLY A 313 36.12 -8.11 -37.91
N MET A 314 36.79 -7.78 -36.80
CA MET A 314 38.25 -7.90 -36.66
C MET A 314 38.71 -9.36 -36.62
N HIS A 315 37.98 -10.23 -35.92
CA HIS A 315 38.30 -11.66 -35.82
C HIS A 315 38.11 -12.38 -37.17
N VAL A 316 37.05 -12.06 -37.92
CA VAL A 316 36.84 -12.63 -39.27
C VAL A 316 37.95 -12.18 -40.24
N PHE A 317 38.39 -10.93 -40.16
CA PHE A 317 39.52 -10.42 -40.96
C PHE A 317 40.84 -11.13 -40.61
N LEU A 318 41.12 -11.34 -39.33
CA LEU A 318 42.32 -12.06 -38.86
C LEU A 318 42.38 -13.50 -39.38
N ILE A 319 41.25 -14.22 -39.36
CA ILE A 319 41.15 -15.60 -39.86
C ILE A 319 41.40 -15.67 -41.37
N VAL A 320 40.84 -14.73 -42.15
CA VAL A 320 41.06 -14.66 -43.60
C VAL A 320 42.49 -14.27 -43.95
N ALA A 321 43.10 -13.34 -43.21
CA ALA A 321 44.50 -12.95 -43.38
C ALA A 321 45.45 -14.12 -43.09
N LEU A 322 45.19 -14.89 -42.03
CA LEU A 322 45.95 -16.09 -41.68
C LEU A 322 45.86 -17.17 -42.76
N ALA A 323 44.67 -17.38 -43.36
CA ALA A 323 44.46 -18.32 -44.46
C ALA A 323 45.19 -17.92 -45.75
N VAL A 324 45.29 -16.62 -46.05
CA VAL A 324 46.04 -16.12 -47.22
C VAL A 324 47.55 -16.32 -47.05
N VAL A 325 48.07 -16.08 -45.84
CA VAL A 325 49.49 -16.27 -45.52
C VAL A 325 49.89 -17.75 -45.59
N SER A 326 49.05 -18.66 -45.07
CA SER A 326 49.31 -20.11 -45.13
C SER A 326 49.28 -20.65 -46.58
N LEU A 327 48.34 -20.19 -47.42
CA LEU A 327 48.28 -20.53 -48.83
C LEU A 327 49.47 -19.97 -49.65
N ALA A 328 49.97 -18.79 -49.30
CA ALA A 328 51.17 -18.21 -49.91
C ALA A 328 52.45 -18.97 -49.53
N ALA A 329 52.57 -19.43 -48.28
CA ALA A 329 53.67 -20.25 -47.80
C ALA A 329 53.72 -21.61 -48.53
N VAL A 330 52.57 -22.28 -48.69
CA VAL A 330 52.47 -23.55 -49.43
C VAL A 330 52.82 -23.35 -50.91
N GLY A 331 52.41 -22.25 -51.54
CA GLY A 331 52.77 -21.90 -52.92
C GLY A 331 54.27 -21.63 -53.14
N TYR A 332 54.95 -21.05 -52.14
CA TYR A 332 56.39 -20.79 -52.18
C TYR A 332 57.22 -22.08 -52.09
N VAL A 333 56.79 -23.02 -51.24
CA VAL A 333 57.44 -24.33 -51.05
C VAL A 333 57.29 -25.23 -52.28
N LEU A 334 56.08 -25.30 -52.89
CA LEU A 334 55.87 -26.10 -54.11
C LEU A 334 56.66 -25.62 -55.34
N ARG A 335 57.00 -24.33 -55.43
CA ARG A 335 57.81 -23.78 -56.54
C ARG A 335 59.28 -24.17 -56.43
N ARG A 336 59.81 -24.30 -55.20
CA ARG A 336 61.24 -24.54 -54.95
C ARG A 336 61.62 -26.02 -55.02
N ILE A 337 60.68 -26.93 -54.73
CA ILE A 337 60.97 -28.35 -54.55
C ILE A 337 60.47 -29.23 -55.72
N THR A 338 59.33 -28.91 -56.36
CA THR A 338 58.62 -29.91 -57.18
C THR A 338 58.82 -29.80 -58.70
N VAL A 339 59.23 -28.65 -59.27
CA VAL A 339 59.11 -28.42 -60.73
C VAL A 339 60.42 -28.65 -61.54
N ARG A 340 61.55 -29.00 -60.91
CA ARG A 340 62.82 -29.25 -61.66
C ARG A 340 63.51 -30.62 -61.50
N PRO A 341 63.26 -31.46 -60.49
CA PRO A 341 63.85 -32.82 -60.45
C PRO A 341 62.89 -33.96 -60.87
N LEU A 342 61.64 -33.66 -61.21
CA LEU A 342 60.55 -34.65 -61.29
C LEU A 342 60.34 -35.26 -62.70
N GLU A 343 61.43 -35.64 -63.38
CA GLU A 343 61.34 -36.46 -64.61
C GLU A 343 62.27 -37.69 -64.63
N ARG A 344 63.09 -37.95 -63.59
CA ARG A 344 63.95 -39.16 -63.55
C ARG A 344 63.99 -39.92 -62.22
N LEU A 345 63.07 -39.68 -61.30
CA LEU A 345 62.95 -40.43 -60.04
C LEU A 345 61.82 -41.49 -60.04
N SER A 346 61.40 -41.96 -61.22
CA SER A 346 60.31 -42.94 -61.38
C SER A 346 60.80 -44.38 -61.61
N ARG A 347 62.10 -44.67 -61.48
CA ARG A 347 62.64 -46.03 -61.75
C ARG A 347 63.53 -46.62 -60.67
N ALA A 348 63.88 -45.86 -59.63
CA ALA A 348 64.76 -46.33 -58.55
C ALA A 348 64.02 -46.84 -57.29
N VAL A 349 62.75 -46.48 -57.09
CA VAL A 349 61.99 -46.82 -55.85
C VAL A 349 61.25 -48.16 -55.94
N SER A 350 61.25 -48.83 -57.08
CA SER A 350 60.54 -50.12 -57.24
C SER A 350 61.30 -51.35 -56.73
N GLN A 351 62.58 -51.23 -56.34
CA GLN A 351 63.37 -52.37 -55.83
C GLN A 351 63.67 -52.33 -54.32
N LEU A 352 63.41 -51.21 -53.64
CA LEU A 352 63.46 -51.12 -52.16
C LEU A 352 62.20 -51.65 -51.46
N ARG A 353 61.25 -52.23 -52.22
CA ARG A 353 59.99 -52.80 -51.71
C ARG A 353 60.08 -54.28 -51.36
N ALA A 354 61.27 -54.89 -51.41
CA ALA A 354 61.46 -56.34 -51.24
C ALA A 354 62.42 -56.75 -50.11
N GLY A 355 62.90 -55.82 -49.26
CA GLY A 355 63.45 -56.17 -47.94
C GLY A 355 64.78 -56.93 -47.92
N ALA A 356 65.78 -56.57 -48.73
CA ALA A 356 67.15 -57.10 -48.61
C ALA A 356 68.16 -55.94 -48.50
N LEU A 357 68.91 -55.88 -47.39
CA LEU A 357 69.79 -54.76 -47.00
C LEU A 357 71.29 -55.11 -46.94
N ASP A 358 71.73 -56.18 -47.61
CA ASP A 358 73.16 -56.50 -47.74
C ASP A 358 73.58 -56.47 -49.21
N THR A 359 74.03 -55.31 -49.67
CA THR A 359 74.79 -55.22 -50.91
C THR A 359 75.84 -54.14 -50.80
N ASP A 360 77.09 -54.56 -50.97
CA ASP A 360 78.28 -53.72 -50.97
C ASP A 360 78.34 -52.93 -52.29
N LEU A 361 78.50 -51.62 -52.19
CA LEU A 361 78.55 -50.70 -53.32
C LEU A 361 79.76 -49.78 -53.18
N GLU A 362 80.93 -50.32 -53.50
CA GLU A 362 82.11 -49.52 -53.84
C GLU A 362 81.87 -48.84 -55.18
N VAL A 363 81.83 -47.50 -55.19
CA VAL A 363 81.94 -46.71 -56.42
C VAL A 363 82.79 -45.48 -56.14
N ASP A 364 83.90 -45.42 -56.86
CA ASP A 364 84.90 -44.35 -56.87
C ASP A 364 84.44 -43.24 -57.84
N ARG A 365 83.93 -42.12 -57.29
CA ARG A 365 83.62 -40.90 -58.06
C ARG A 365 83.42 -39.66 -57.15
N GLU A 366 84.08 -38.56 -57.50
CA GLU A 366 84.10 -37.27 -56.78
C GLU A 366 83.19 -36.20 -57.45
N ASP A 367 81.86 -36.37 -57.42
CA ASP A 367 80.90 -35.29 -57.76
C ASP A 367 79.70 -35.25 -56.79
N GLU A 368 78.81 -34.25 -56.92
CA GLU A 368 77.69 -33.99 -56.02
C GLU A 368 76.60 -35.10 -56.01
N PHE A 369 76.78 -36.18 -56.78
CA PHE A 369 75.99 -37.42 -56.68
C PHE A 369 76.68 -38.52 -55.85
N GLY A 370 77.96 -38.37 -55.49
CA GLY A 370 78.63 -39.16 -54.44
C GLY A 370 78.15 -38.80 -53.04
N GLU A 371 77.78 -37.54 -52.81
CA GLU A 371 77.21 -37.06 -51.54
C GLU A 371 75.75 -37.56 -51.31
N VAL A 372 75.02 -37.85 -52.40
CA VAL A 372 73.69 -38.47 -52.36
C VAL A 372 73.75 -39.96 -51.97
N PHE A 373 74.85 -40.67 -52.31
CA PHE A 373 75.07 -42.05 -51.86
C PHE A 373 75.51 -42.13 -50.39
N ALA A 374 76.22 -41.12 -49.88
CA ALA A 374 76.47 -40.95 -48.44
C ALA A 374 75.18 -40.63 -47.66
N GLY A 375 74.27 -39.83 -48.23
CA GLY A 375 72.96 -39.53 -47.66
C GLY A 375 72.02 -40.74 -47.54
N VAL A 376 72.18 -41.78 -48.37
CA VAL A 376 71.39 -43.03 -48.25
C VAL A 376 71.91 -43.93 -47.12
N ALA A 377 73.20 -43.84 -46.77
CA ALA A 377 73.77 -44.50 -45.60
C ALA A 377 73.37 -43.78 -44.29
N GLN A 378 73.31 -42.45 -44.29
CA GLN A 378 72.82 -41.66 -43.16
C GLN A 378 71.30 -41.77 -42.98
N MET A 379 70.52 -41.78 -44.07
CA MET A 379 69.06 -42.04 -44.05
C MET A 379 68.72 -43.43 -43.50
N ARG A 380 69.60 -44.43 -43.65
CA ARG A 380 69.42 -45.77 -43.06
C ARG A 380 69.56 -45.76 -41.54
N ASP A 381 70.52 -45.00 -41.03
CA ASP A 381 70.77 -44.92 -39.59
C ASP A 381 69.77 -43.95 -38.92
N ASP A 382 69.40 -42.85 -39.58
CA ASP A 382 68.29 -41.96 -39.17
C ASP A 382 66.91 -42.64 -39.18
N LEU A 383 66.61 -43.53 -40.15
CA LEU A 383 65.35 -44.29 -40.19
C LEU A 383 65.29 -45.46 -39.19
N ARG A 384 66.45 -45.93 -38.69
CA ARG A 384 66.50 -46.93 -37.60
C ARG A 384 66.26 -46.25 -36.25
N ASP A 385 66.91 -45.11 -36.02
CA ASP A 385 66.74 -44.32 -34.79
C ASP A 385 65.31 -43.74 -34.72
N GLN A 386 64.76 -43.18 -35.82
CA GLN A 386 63.36 -42.74 -35.88
C GLN A 386 62.34 -43.87 -35.67
N ARG A 387 62.66 -45.12 -36.06
CA ARG A 387 61.73 -46.24 -35.85
C ARG A 387 61.69 -46.68 -34.39
N ALA A 388 62.84 -46.66 -33.72
CA ALA A 388 62.91 -46.92 -32.28
C ALA A 388 62.18 -45.83 -31.48
N ASP A 389 62.38 -44.55 -31.83
CA ASP A 389 61.68 -43.43 -31.20
C ASP A 389 60.17 -43.45 -31.50
N ALA A 390 59.76 -43.81 -32.72
CA ALA A 390 58.35 -43.96 -33.08
C ALA A 390 57.67 -45.10 -32.32
N ASP A 391 58.32 -46.26 -32.17
CA ASP A 391 57.78 -47.37 -31.39
C ASP A 391 57.64 -46.99 -29.90
N ALA A 392 58.60 -46.22 -29.34
CA ALA A 392 58.54 -45.68 -27.98
C ALA A 392 57.45 -44.61 -27.80
N TYR A 393 57.29 -43.69 -28.75
CA TYR A 393 56.21 -42.69 -28.72
C TYR A 393 54.84 -43.33 -28.87
N CYS A 394 54.70 -44.39 -29.67
CA CYS A 394 53.46 -45.16 -29.75
C CYS A 394 53.06 -45.75 -28.38
N ASP A 395 54.02 -46.28 -27.61
CA ASP A 395 53.76 -46.79 -26.25
C ASP A 395 53.28 -45.69 -25.30
N VAL A 396 53.90 -44.50 -25.36
CA VAL A 396 53.47 -43.32 -24.59
C VAL A 396 52.07 -42.87 -25.02
N MET A 397 51.79 -42.78 -26.32
CA MET A 397 50.45 -42.42 -26.82
C MET A 397 49.39 -43.45 -26.44
N ASP A 398 49.72 -44.75 -26.42
CA ASP A 398 48.81 -45.82 -26.01
C ASP A 398 48.46 -45.71 -24.51
N ARG A 399 49.46 -45.38 -23.67
CA ARG A 399 49.23 -45.09 -22.23
C ARG A 399 48.37 -43.85 -22.02
N THR A 400 48.64 -42.77 -22.76
CA THR A 400 47.81 -41.55 -22.71
C THR A 400 46.38 -41.81 -23.20
N ALA A 401 46.20 -42.60 -24.25
CA ALA A 401 44.88 -43.01 -24.72
C ALA A 401 44.14 -43.89 -23.70
N ALA A 402 44.86 -44.61 -22.84
CA ALA A 402 44.30 -45.36 -21.71
C ALA A 402 43.97 -44.50 -20.48
N GLY A 403 44.31 -43.20 -20.49
CA GLY A 403 43.99 -42.24 -19.44
C GLY A 403 45.19 -41.74 -18.62
N ASP A 404 46.40 -42.23 -18.87
CA ASP A 404 47.62 -41.74 -18.20
C ASP A 404 48.10 -40.44 -18.86
N LEU A 405 47.58 -39.30 -18.37
CA LEU A 405 47.99 -37.97 -18.83
C LEU A 405 49.33 -37.53 -18.21
N THR A 406 49.92 -38.32 -17.30
CA THR A 406 51.26 -38.04 -16.72
C THR A 406 52.41 -38.51 -17.62
N ALA A 407 52.11 -39.41 -18.56
CA ALA A 407 53.06 -39.93 -19.53
C ALA A 407 53.65 -38.80 -20.38
N ARG A 408 54.98 -38.84 -20.57
CA ARG A 408 55.72 -37.87 -21.39
C ARG A 408 56.63 -38.61 -22.35
N MET A 409 56.77 -38.05 -23.55
CA MET A 409 57.71 -38.55 -24.54
C MET A 409 59.12 -38.08 -24.19
N ASP A 410 60.09 -38.95 -24.40
CA ASP A 410 61.50 -38.61 -24.25
C ASP A 410 61.94 -37.66 -25.38
N GLY A 411 62.35 -36.45 -25.02
CA GLY A 411 62.82 -35.44 -25.97
C GLY A 411 64.27 -35.66 -26.42
N ASP A 412 65.02 -36.58 -25.80
CA ASP A 412 66.40 -36.90 -26.15
C ASP A 412 66.47 -37.87 -27.36
N SER A 413 65.93 -37.40 -28.49
CA SER A 413 65.99 -38.12 -29.76
C SER A 413 67.13 -37.59 -30.63
N ARG A 414 67.83 -38.52 -31.29
CA ARG A 414 68.83 -38.20 -32.32
C ARG A 414 68.20 -37.61 -33.59
N SER A 415 66.89 -37.78 -33.77
CA SER A 415 66.12 -37.11 -34.81
C SER A 415 65.44 -35.87 -34.23
N ARG A 416 65.88 -34.70 -34.70
CA ARG A 416 65.28 -33.41 -34.35
C ARG A 416 63.77 -33.35 -34.62
N GLU A 417 63.29 -34.03 -35.66
CA GLU A 417 61.87 -34.11 -36.00
C GLU A 417 61.08 -34.91 -34.94
N MET A 418 61.66 -35.97 -34.37
CA MET A 418 61.06 -36.71 -33.27
C MET A 418 61.16 -35.96 -31.95
N ALA A 419 62.26 -35.27 -31.67
CA ALA A 419 62.37 -34.40 -30.49
C ALA A 419 61.29 -33.31 -30.47
N ASN A 420 61.05 -32.63 -31.60
CA ASN A 420 59.97 -31.64 -31.71
C ASN A 420 58.56 -32.25 -31.50
N ILE A 421 58.33 -33.50 -31.92
CA ILE A 421 57.07 -34.20 -31.67
C ILE A 421 56.89 -34.48 -30.18
N ALA A 422 57.95 -34.91 -29.49
CA ALA A 422 57.92 -35.10 -28.04
C ALA A 422 57.62 -33.80 -27.30
N ASP A 423 58.28 -32.70 -27.66
CA ASP A 423 58.07 -31.40 -27.03
C ASP A 423 56.62 -30.91 -27.22
N SER A 424 56.10 -30.94 -28.45
CA SER A 424 54.71 -30.52 -28.74
C SER A 424 53.67 -31.45 -28.10
N PHE A 425 53.95 -32.75 -28.00
CA PHE A 425 53.08 -33.68 -27.29
C PHE A 425 53.07 -33.43 -25.79
N ASN A 426 54.24 -33.20 -25.19
CA ASN A 426 54.39 -32.90 -23.77
C ASN A 426 53.68 -31.59 -23.39
N GLU A 427 53.82 -30.53 -24.19
CA GLU A 427 53.08 -29.27 -24.01
C GLU A 427 51.56 -29.47 -24.11
N MET A 428 51.09 -30.27 -25.06
CA MET A 428 49.67 -30.64 -25.15
C MET A 428 49.19 -31.42 -23.92
N MET A 429 50.02 -32.32 -23.37
CA MET A 429 49.68 -33.05 -22.16
C MET A 429 49.63 -32.14 -20.93
N ASP A 430 50.56 -31.18 -20.79
CA ASP A 430 50.56 -30.21 -19.70
C ASP A 430 49.27 -29.36 -19.73
N GLU A 431 48.83 -28.89 -20.90
CA GLU A 431 47.57 -28.14 -21.07
C GLU A 431 46.32 -29.01 -20.80
N MET A 432 46.31 -30.26 -21.26
CA MET A 432 45.21 -31.20 -21.00
C MET A 432 45.11 -31.54 -19.51
N GLU A 433 46.24 -31.79 -18.86
CA GLU A 433 46.35 -32.03 -17.43
C GLU A 433 45.83 -30.84 -16.62
N GLY A 434 46.29 -29.62 -16.93
CA GLY A 434 45.80 -28.39 -16.29
C GLY A 434 44.29 -28.17 -16.48
N THR A 435 43.76 -28.52 -17.65
CA THR A 435 42.31 -28.46 -17.91
C THR A 435 41.54 -29.46 -17.04
N ILE A 436 42.00 -30.71 -16.92
CA ILE A 436 41.35 -31.73 -16.09
C ILE A 436 41.35 -31.32 -14.61
N VAL A 437 42.46 -30.79 -14.10
CA VAL A 437 42.56 -30.27 -12.73
C VAL A 437 41.56 -29.13 -12.51
N THR A 438 41.55 -28.13 -13.39
CA THR A 438 40.65 -26.97 -13.29
C THR A 438 39.18 -27.39 -13.30
N VAL A 439 38.79 -28.32 -14.17
CA VAL A 439 37.40 -28.81 -14.26
C VAL A 439 37.04 -29.66 -13.03
N SER A 440 37.98 -30.43 -12.47
CA SER A 440 37.78 -31.19 -11.23
C SER A 440 37.57 -30.28 -10.02
N GLU A 441 38.38 -29.23 -9.88
CA GLU A 441 38.21 -28.19 -8.85
C GLU A 441 36.89 -27.45 -8.98
N PHE A 442 36.53 -27.05 -10.20
CA PHE A 442 35.23 -26.43 -10.48
C PHE A 442 34.07 -27.37 -10.09
N GLY A 443 34.16 -28.66 -10.42
CA GLY A 443 33.17 -29.66 -10.01
C GLY A 443 33.01 -29.73 -8.49
N ARG A 444 34.12 -29.77 -7.73
CA ARG A 444 34.05 -29.77 -6.25
C ARG A 444 33.44 -28.47 -5.70
N GLN A 445 33.74 -27.33 -6.30
CA GLN A 445 33.16 -26.04 -5.90
C GLN A 445 31.65 -25.99 -6.18
N VAL A 446 31.20 -26.52 -7.32
CA VAL A 446 29.77 -26.64 -7.64
C VAL A 446 29.04 -27.58 -6.66
N ALA A 447 29.67 -28.69 -6.26
CA ALA A 447 29.10 -29.58 -5.26
C ALA A 447 28.93 -28.90 -3.90
N ALA A 448 29.95 -28.17 -3.44
CA ALA A 448 29.89 -27.42 -2.18
C ALA A 448 28.82 -26.32 -2.21
N LEU A 449 28.70 -25.60 -3.33
CA LEU A 449 27.64 -24.61 -3.51
C LEU A 449 26.25 -25.26 -3.54
N GLY A 450 26.11 -26.44 -4.14
CA GLY A 450 24.87 -27.20 -4.13
C GLY A 450 24.40 -27.56 -2.72
N GLU A 451 25.32 -27.99 -1.85
CA GLU A 451 25.03 -28.29 -0.43
C GLU A 451 24.56 -27.03 0.32
N ASP A 452 25.24 -25.89 0.17
CA ASP A 452 24.85 -24.61 0.80
C ASP A 452 23.45 -24.15 0.34
N VAL A 453 23.13 -24.30 -0.95
CA VAL A 453 21.79 -23.96 -1.44
C VAL A 453 20.73 -24.95 -0.92
N ALA A 454 21.06 -26.23 -0.74
CA ALA A 454 20.14 -27.21 -0.15
C ALA A 454 19.79 -26.86 1.30
N GLU A 455 20.80 -26.55 2.12
CA GLU A 455 20.61 -26.11 3.51
C GLU A 455 19.73 -24.86 3.59
N ARG A 456 20.01 -23.85 2.77
CA ARG A 456 19.21 -22.62 2.69
C ARG A 456 17.77 -22.90 2.25
N THR A 457 17.57 -23.83 1.32
CA THR A 457 16.24 -24.21 0.82
C THR A 457 15.40 -24.87 1.92
N GLU A 458 16.00 -25.75 2.72
CA GLU A 458 15.34 -26.37 3.89
C GLU A 458 14.93 -25.30 4.91
N HIS A 459 15.84 -24.37 5.22
CA HIS A 459 15.55 -23.28 6.16
C HIS A 459 14.39 -22.38 5.70
N VAL A 460 14.38 -21.99 4.42
CA VAL A 460 13.26 -21.23 3.85
C VAL A 460 11.96 -22.04 3.88
N SER A 461 12.03 -23.37 3.68
CA SER A 461 10.86 -24.24 3.78
C SER A 461 10.29 -24.31 5.19
N GLU A 462 11.14 -24.36 6.22
CA GLU A 462 10.73 -24.26 7.63
C GLU A 462 10.05 -22.93 7.91
N THR A 463 10.67 -21.80 7.55
CA THR A 463 10.06 -20.47 7.73
C THR A 463 8.74 -20.33 6.98
N SER A 464 8.60 -20.88 5.76
CA SER A 464 7.33 -20.86 5.03
C SER A 464 6.22 -21.62 5.77
N ARG A 465 6.53 -22.71 6.49
CA ARG A 465 5.54 -23.44 7.32
C ARG A 465 5.15 -22.65 8.57
N GLU A 466 6.09 -21.93 9.17
CA GLU A 466 5.81 -21.02 10.30
C GLU A 466 4.93 -19.85 9.88
N VAL A 467 5.16 -19.29 8.69
CA VAL A 467 4.30 -18.27 8.09
C VAL A 467 2.89 -18.84 7.89
N ALA A 468 2.74 -20.03 7.29
CA ALA A 468 1.43 -20.66 7.11
C ALA A 468 0.68 -20.85 8.44
N THR A 469 1.38 -21.30 9.48
CA THR A 469 0.79 -21.46 10.83
C THR A 469 0.34 -20.12 11.42
N SER A 470 1.16 -19.07 11.26
CA SER A 470 0.83 -17.73 11.73
C SER A 470 -0.39 -17.16 11.00
N ILE A 471 -0.52 -17.45 9.70
CA ILE A 471 -1.67 -17.05 8.90
C ILE A 471 -2.95 -17.78 9.34
N GLU A 472 -2.90 -19.08 9.65
CA GLU A 472 -4.05 -19.80 10.21
C GLU A 472 -4.54 -19.17 11.53
N GLN A 473 -3.61 -18.74 12.39
CA GLN A 473 -3.95 -18.05 13.63
C GLN A 473 -4.58 -16.67 13.38
N ILE A 474 -4.08 -15.92 12.40
CA ILE A 474 -4.65 -14.63 12.01
C ILE A 474 -6.07 -14.81 11.46
N SER A 475 -6.30 -15.79 10.58
CA SER A 475 -7.64 -16.10 10.07
C SER A 475 -8.60 -16.48 11.19
N ALA A 476 -8.18 -17.33 12.13
CA ALA A 476 -9.01 -17.70 13.27
C ALA A 476 -9.32 -16.48 14.17
N GLY A 477 -8.34 -15.60 14.39
CA GLY A 477 -8.53 -14.35 15.14
C GLY A 477 -9.50 -13.39 14.46
N ALA A 478 -9.46 -13.28 13.13
CA ALA A 478 -10.40 -12.46 12.36
C ALA A 478 -11.83 -13.02 12.42
N GLU A 479 -12.01 -14.34 12.37
CA GLU A 479 -13.31 -14.99 12.55
C GLU A 479 -13.87 -14.75 13.96
N GLU A 480 -13.04 -14.92 15.00
CA GLU A 480 -13.43 -14.64 16.39
C GLU A 480 -13.79 -13.16 16.59
N GLN A 481 -13.06 -12.24 15.94
CA GLN A 481 -13.38 -10.82 15.97
C GLN A 481 -14.74 -10.51 15.35
N SER A 482 -15.09 -11.15 14.22
CA SER A 482 -16.41 -11.01 13.59
C SER A 482 -17.55 -11.47 14.53
N GLU A 483 -17.35 -12.58 15.24
CA GLU A 483 -18.32 -13.08 16.22
C GLU A 483 -18.47 -12.11 17.40
N ASN A 484 -17.36 -11.60 17.93
CA ASN A 484 -17.36 -10.63 19.02
C ASN A 484 -18.06 -9.32 18.62
N LEU A 485 -17.87 -8.85 17.39
CA LEU A 485 -18.56 -7.65 16.89
C LEU A 485 -20.06 -7.86 16.76
N THR A 486 -20.49 -9.05 16.35
CA THR A 486 -21.92 -9.41 16.35
C THR A 486 -22.52 -9.31 17.76
N HIS A 487 -21.76 -9.74 18.78
CA HIS A 487 -22.15 -9.58 20.17
C HIS A 487 -22.23 -8.11 20.59
N VAL A 488 -21.22 -7.30 20.28
CA VAL A 488 -21.22 -5.85 20.57
C VAL A 488 -22.43 -5.15 19.93
N THR A 489 -22.69 -5.41 18.65
CA THR A 489 -23.84 -4.84 17.94
C THR A 489 -25.15 -5.20 18.62
N LYS A 490 -25.29 -6.43 19.14
CA LYS A 490 -26.48 -6.82 19.91
C LYS A 490 -26.61 -6.04 21.21
N GLU A 491 -25.55 -5.96 22.01
CA GLU A 491 -25.56 -5.23 23.29
C GLU A 491 -25.89 -3.74 23.09
N VAL A 492 -25.40 -3.13 22.00
CA VAL A 492 -25.70 -1.72 21.68
C VAL A 492 -27.15 -1.52 21.21
N ASN A 493 -27.72 -2.50 20.51
CA ASN A 493 -29.15 -2.48 20.19
C ASN A 493 -30.02 -2.59 21.44
N ASP A 494 -29.65 -3.45 22.40
CA ASP A 494 -30.32 -3.57 23.69
C ASP A 494 -30.19 -2.29 24.53
N LEU A 495 -29.02 -1.64 24.48
CA LEU A 495 -28.79 -0.31 25.06
C LEU A 495 -29.70 0.74 24.40
N SER A 496 -29.83 0.75 23.07
CA SER A 496 -30.69 1.69 22.35
C SER A 496 -32.16 1.54 22.74
N ALA A 497 -32.63 0.30 22.94
CA ALA A 497 -33.98 0.03 23.45
C ALA A 497 -34.14 0.57 24.88
N SER A 498 -33.14 0.40 25.74
CA SER A 498 -33.15 0.91 27.12
C SER A 498 -33.16 2.44 27.17
N VAL A 499 -32.38 3.09 26.30
CA VAL A 499 -32.36 4.54 26.11
C VAL A 499 -33.73 5.09 25.71
N GLN A 500 -34.42 4.42 24.77
CA GLN A 500 -35.79 4.80 24.37
C GLN A 500 -36.81 4.64 25.50
N GLN A 501 -36.65 3.60 26.33
CA GLN A 501 -37.50 3.40 27.52
C GLN A 501 -37.28 4.51 28.56
N ILE A 502 -36.03 4.89 28.82
CA ILE A 502 -35.70 6.00 29.73
C ILE A 502 -36.27 7.31 29.20
N ALA A 503 -36.10 7.61 27.91
CA ALA A 503 -36.66 8.81 27.30
C ALA A 503 -38.20 8.87 27.44
N SER A 504 -38.88 7.74 27.26
CA SER A 504 -40.34 7.66 27.44
C SER A 504 -40.75 7.87 28.90
N ALA A 505 -40.00 7.30 29.85
CA ALA A 505 -40.25 7.48 31.27
C ALA A 505 -39.99 8.92 31.73
N ALA A 506 -38.99 9.59 31.16
CA ALA A 506 -38.71 11.01 31.41
C ALA A 506 -39.85 11.90 30.92
N ASP A 507 -40.38 11.65 29.72
CA ASP A 507 -41.53 12.40 29.16
C ASP A 507 -42.81 12.21 30.01
N GLU A 508 -43.06 10.98 30.47
CA GLU A 508 -44.16 10.69 31.39
C GLU A 508 -43.99 11.41 32.74
N LEU A 509 -42.76 11.45 33.27
CA LEU A 509 -42.44 12.15 34.52
C LEU A 509 -42.58 13.67 34.39
N ALA A 510 -42.20 14.25 33.24
CA ALA A 510 -42.44 15.67 32.94
C ALA A 510 -43.95 15.98 32.95
N SER A 511 -44.75 15.14 32.29
CA SER A 511 -46.21 15.30 32.28
C SER A 511 -46.83 15.19 33.67
N LEU A 512 -46.36 14.24 34.49
CA LEU A 512 -46.83 14.07 35.86
C LEU A 512 -46.45 15.25 36.75
N SER A 513 -45.22 15.78 36.58
CA SER A 513 -44.72 16.95 37.29
C SER A 513 -45.58 18.17 36.98
N ALA A 514 -45.85 18.45 35.70
CA ALA A 514 -46.73 19.54 35.27
C ALA A 514 -48.14 19.43 35.88
N GLN A 515 -48.75 18.24 35.82
CA GLN A 515 -50.06 18.00 36.43
C GLN A 515 -50.05 18.15 37.96
N THR A 516 -48.92 17.89 38.62
CA THR A 516 -48.80 18.04 40.07
C THR A 516 -48.64 19.51 40.44
N ALA A 517 -47.89 20.29 39.66
CA ALA A 517 -47.79 21.75 39.82
C ALA A 517 -49.17 22.41 39.66
N ASP A 518 -49.92 22.03 38.63
CA ASP A 518 -51.29 22.55 38.42
C ASP A 518 -52.22 22.25 39.62
N ARG A 519 -52.12 21.04 40.19
CA ARG A 519 -52.91 20.67 41.38
C ARG A 519 -52.44 21.43 42.63
N ALA A 520 -51.14 21.65 42.79
CA ALA A 520 -50.59 22.41 43.91
C ALA A 520 -51.03 23.88 43.84
N HIS A 521 -50.96 24.51 42.66
CA HIS A 521 -51.51 25.85 42.43
C HIS A 521 -53.00 25.93 42.74
N GLY A 522 -53.80 24.98 42.27
CA GLY A 522 -55.23 24.93 42.63
C GLY A 522 -55.47 24.75 44.14
N GLY A 523 -54.56 24.07 44.84
CA GLY A 523 -54.56 23.97 46.30
C GLY A 523 -54.22 25.30 46.98
N VAL A 524 -53.27 26.05 46.44
CA VAL A 524 -52.89 27.39 46.92
C VAL A 524 -54.07 28.34 46.81
N ASP A 525 -54.74 28.37 45.65
CA ASP A 525 -55.94 29.20 45.44
C ASP A 525 -57.04 28.85 46.45
N ALA A 526 -57.36 27.55 46.62
CA ALA A 526 -58.41 27.11 47.53
C ALA A 526 -58.08 27.40 49.02
N ALA A 527 -56.81 27.32 49.40
CA ALA A 527 -56.37 27.68 50.75
C ALA A 527 -56.39 29.20 50.96
N GLY A 528 -56.10 30.00 49.93
CA GLY A 528 -56.29 31.45 49.92
C GLY A 528 -57.76 31.84 50.17
N ASP A 529 -58.68 31.24 49.40
CA ASP A 529 -60.12 31.45 49.59
C ASP A 529 -60.59 31.09 51.02
N ALA A 530 -60.02 30.04 51.60
CA ALA A 530 -60.33 29.63 52.98
C ALA A 530 -59.82 30.63 54.02
N LEU A 531 -58.66 31.26 53.80
CA LEU A 531 -58.14 32.34 54.66
C LEU A 531 -59.02 33.57 54.60
N ASP A 532 -59.45 33.98 53.41
CA ASP A 532 -60.41 35.09 53.24
C ASP A 532 -61.71 34.79 54.01
N GLY A 533 -62.22 33.56 53.92
CA GLY A 533 -63.38 33.12 54.70
C GLY A 533 -63.17 33.15 56.21
N MET A 534 -61.96 32.83 56.71
CA MET A 534 -61.63 32.96 58.14
C MET A 534 -61.59 34.43 58.58
N ASP A 535 -61.11 35.33 57.72
CA ASP A 535 -61.09 36.78 57.96
C ASP A 535 -62.51 37.36 58.06
N ASP A 536 -63.41 36.90 57.18
CA ASP A 536 -64.84 37.24 57.22
C ASP A 536 -65.48 36.76 58.53
N ILE A 537 -65.23 35.51 58.94
CA ILE A 537 -65.78 34.97 60.21
C ILE A 537 -65.21 35.75 61.41
N ARG A 538 -63.92 36.11 61.41
CA ARG A 538 -63.31 36.94 62.46
C ARG A 538 -64.06 38.27 62.57
N THR A 539 -64.29 38.94 61.44
CA THR A 539 -65.00 40.22 61.37
C THR A 539 -66.45 40.12 61.90
N GLU A 540 -67.19 39.06 61.54
CA GLU A 540 -68.54 38.84 62.05
C GLU A 540 -68.56 38.47 63.54
N THR A 541 -67.52 37.79 64.02
CA THR A 541 -67.32 37.48 65.45
C THR A 541 -67.12 38.76 66.25
N GLU A 542 -66.27 39.68 65.78
CA GLU A 542 -66.04 41.01 66.38
C GLU A 542 -67.35 41.83 66.43
N ARG A 543 -68.12 41.83 65.33
CA ARG A 543 -69.45 42.47 65.31
C ARG A 543 -70.41 41.88 66.34
N THR A 544 -70.41 40.56 66.50
CA THR A 544 -71.25 39.87 67.47
C THR A 544 -70.88 40.28 68.89
N VAL A 545 -69.59 40.44 69.21
CA VAL A 545 -69.15 40.96 70.52
C VAL A 545 -69.74 42.34 70.77
N GLU A 546 -69.64 43.27 69.82
CA GLU A 546 -70.20 44.62 69.97
C GLU A 546 -71.73 44.61 70.20
N GLU A 547 -72.48 43.71 69.54
CA GLU A 547 -73.92 43.58 69.76
C GLU A 547 -74.27 43.07 71.15
N VAL A 548 -73.47 42.12 71.66
CA VAL A 548 -73.63 41.57 73.01
C VAL A 548 -73.29 42.61 74.08
N GLU A 549 -72.26 43.44 73.87
CA GLU A 549 -71.93 44.57 74.75
C GLU A 549 -73.09 45.60 74.78
N ARG A 550 -73.68 45.93 73.63
CA ARG A 550 -74.85 46.81 73.59
C ARG A 550 -76.08 46.22 74.28
N LEU A 551 -76.22 44.89 74.29
CA LEU A 551 -77.28 44.20 75.04
C LEU A 551 -77.04 44.31 76.54
N ASP A 552 -75.78 44.22 76.98
CA ASP A 552 -75.37 44.38 78.38
C ASP A 552 -75.80 45.75 78.93
N ASP A 553 -75.49 46.82 78.20
CA ASP A 553 -75.87 48.19 78.55
C ASP A 553 -77.40 48.33 78.70
N ARG A 554 -78.17 47.69 77.81
CA ARG A 554 -79.65 47.73 77.84
C ARG A 554 -80.23 46.94 79.00
N LEU A 555 -79.64 45.80 79.36
CA LEU A 555 -80.09 45.01 80.51
C LEU A 555 -79.82 45.75 81.82
N ALA A 556 -78.69 46.44 81.92
CA ALA A 556 -78.40 47.33 83.06
C ALA A 556 -79.44 48.45 83.17
N GLU A 557 -79.76 49.13 82.06
CA GLU A 557 -80.79 50.18 82.04
C GLU A 557 -82.18 49.65 82.43
N ILE A 558 -82.57 48.45 81.99
CA ILE A 558 -83.83 47.82 82.38
C ILE A 558 -83.81 47.47 83.88
N GLY A 559 -82.69 46.97 84.40
CA GLY A 559 -82.51 46.68 85.83
C GLY A 559 -82.78 47.91 86.69
N ASP A 560 -82.19 49.05 86.33
CA ASP A 560 -82.42 50.33 87.01
C ASP A 560 -83.91 50.74 86.99
N VAL A 561 -84.58 50.56 85.86
CA VAL A 561 -86.02 50.88 85.72
C VAL A 561 -86.87 49.96 86.60
N VAL A 562 -86.55 48.66 86.68
CA VAL A 562 -87.27 47.68 87.49
C VAL A 562 -87.11 47.97 89.00
N GLU A 563 -85.92 48.42 89.42
CA GLU A 563 -85.68 48.87 90.80
C GLU A 563 -86.60 50.07 91.14
N VAL A 564 -86.66 51.08 90.26
CA VAL A 564 -87.57 52.23 90.42
C VAL A 564 -89.05 51.80 90.50
N ILE A 565 -89.48 50.85 89.66
CA ILE A 565 -90.87 50.33 89.70
C ILE A 565 -91.15 49.61 91.02
N THR A 566 -90.18 48.83 91.52
CA THR A 566 -90.28 48.12 92.80
C THR A 566 -90.44 49.09 93.96
N ASP A 567 -89.62 50.14 94.00
CA ASP A 567 -89.71 51.22 94.99
C ASP A 567 -91.06 51.95 94.94
N VAL A 568 -91.55 52.28 93.73
CA VAL A 568 -92.87 52.92 93.54
C VAL A 568 -93.99 52.00 94.00
N ALA A 569 -93.92 50.70 93.72
CA ALA A 569 -94.92 49.73 94.15
C ALA A 569 -94.91 49.56 95.68
N GLU A 570 -93.74 49.52 96.32
CA GLU A 570 -93.62 49.49 97.78
C GLU A 570 -94.19 50.76 98.42
N GLN A 571 -93.84 51.93 97.90
CA GLN A 571 -94.37 53.20 98.37
C GLN A 571 -95.90 53.26 98.19
N THR A 572 -96.42 52.78 97.06
CA THR A 572 -97.87 52.74 96.78
C THR A 572 -98.59 51.78 97.72
N ASN A 573 -98.00 50.63 98.02
CA ASN A 573 -98.53 49.66 98.99
C ASN A 573 -98.58 50.25 100.41
N VAL A 574 -97.54 50.97 100.84
CA VAL A 574 -97.52 51.68 102.13
C VAL A 574 -98.57 52.80 102.17
N LEU A 575 -98.72 53.58 101.09
CA LEU A 575 -99.74 54.63 100.98
C LEU A 575 -101.16 54.04 101.03
N ALA A 576 -101.40 52.95 100.30
CA ALA A 576 -102.69 52.25 100.27
C ALA A 576 -103.03 51.60 101.61
N LEU A 577 -102.03 51.03 102.32
CA LEU A 577 -102.18 50.52 103.67
C LEU A 577 -102.54 51.63 104.66
N ASN A 578 -101.85 52.78 104.59
CA ASN A 578 -102.16 53.95 105.42
C ASN A 578 -103.58 54.50 105.13
N ALA A 579 -103.98 54.58 103.86
CA ALA A 579 -105.32 54.99 103.45
C ALA A 579 -106.40 53.99 103.91
N GLN A 580 -106.13 52.69 103.87
CA GLN A 580 -107.03 51.65 104.37
C GLN A 580 -107.19 51.70 105.90
N ILE A 581 -106.11 52.00 106.64
CA ILE A 581 -106.17 52.22 108.10
C ILE A 581 -107.02 53.46 108.43
N GLU A 582 -106.85 54.56 107.69
CA GLU A 582 -107.61 55.79 107.93
C GLU A 582 -109.08 55.65 107.52
N ALA A 583 -109.38 54.90 106.46
CA ALA A 583 -110.75 54.54 106.07
C ALA A 583 -111.46 53.66 107.14
N ALA A 584 -110.73 52.77 107.82
CA ALA A 584 -111.27 51.97 108.92
C ALA A 584 -111.55 52.80 110.20
N ARG A 585 -110.95 53.99 110.34
CA ARG A 585 -111.22 54.93 111.45
C ARG A 585 -112.46 55.80 111.22
N ALA A 586 -112.88 56.01 109.98
CA ALA A 586 -113.98 56.91 109.62
C ALA A 586 -115.41 56.32 109.77
N SER A 587 -115.58 55.08 110.25
CA SER A 587 -116.90 54.42 110.42
C SER A 587 -117.76 54.45 109.13
N GLU A 588 -119.10 54.71 109.21
CA GLU A 588 -120.07 54.54 108.10
C GLU A 588 -119.76 55.35 106.80
N GLU A 589 -118.92 56.39 106.84
CA GLU A 589 -118.56 57.20 105.66
C GLU A 589 -117.27 56.72 104.94
N GLY A 590 -116.51 55.81 105.55
CA GLY A 590 -115.20 55.33 105.04
C GLY A 590 -115.25 54.07 104.17
N GLU A 591 -116.39 53.39 104.07
CA GLU A 591 -116.50 52.07 103.42
C GLU A 591 -116.10 52.08 101.94
N GLY A 592 -116.51 53.09 101.16
CA GLY A 592 -116.13 53.21 99.74
C GLY A 592 -114.64 53.47 99.53
N PHE A 593 -114.02 54.26 100.42
CA PHE A 593 -112.59 54.58 100.38
C PHE A 593 -111.73 53.38 100.82
N ALA A 594 -112.23 52.56 101.75
CA ALA A 594 -111.59 51.32 102.18
C ALA A 594 -111.55 50.26 101.07
N VAL A 595 -112.56 50.23 100.19
CA VAL A 595 -112.61 49.35 99.01
C VAL A 595 -111.56 49.78 97.98
N VAL A 596 -111.51 51.07 97.62
CA VAL A 596 -110.52 51.60 96.66
C VAL A 596 -109.09 51.43 97.19
N SER A 597 -108.85 51.69 98.48
CA SER A 597 -107.53 51.51 99.08
C SER A 597 -107.10 50.04 99.11
N ARG A 598 -108.05 49.09 99.28
CA ARG A 598 -107.77 47.65 99.15
C ARG A 598 -107.34 47.30 97.73
N GLU A 599 -108.06 47.83 96.74
CA GLU A 599 -107.76 47.61 95.32
C GLU A 599 -106.38 48.17 94.93
N VAL A 600 -106.05 49.39 95.36
CA VAL A 600 -104.73 49.99 95.12
C VAL A 600 -103.62 49.21 95.82
N LYS A 601 -103.88 48.69 97.03
CA LYS A 601 -102.93 47.83 97.74
C LYS A 601 -102.68 46.53 96.97
N THR A 602 -103.73 45.85 96.53
CA THR A 602 -103.63 44.66 95.69
C THR A 602 -102.85 44.95 94.41
N LEU A 603 -103.16 46.06 93.73
CA LEU A 603 -102.48 46.47 92.50
C LEU A 603 -100.99 46.77 92.71
N ALA A 604 -100.63 47.34 93.85
CA ALA A 604 -99.24 47.58 94.24
C ALA A 604 -98.49 46.28 94.60
N GLU A 605 -99.15 45.35 95.31
CA GLU A 605 -98.62 44.02 95.59
C GLU A 605 -98.43 43.20 94.28
N GLU A 606 -99.37 43.29 93.34
CA GLU A 606 -99.26 42.73 91.98
C GLU A 606 -98.14 43.39 91.17
N THR A 607 -98.05 44.72 91.17
CA THR A 607 -96.97 45.45 90.45
C THR A 607 -95.60 45.06 90.96
N ARG A 608 -95.43 44.94 92.29
CA ARG A 608 -94.19 44.47 92.91
C ARG A 608 -93.87 43.02 92.53
N THR A 609 -94.88 42.17 92.44
CA THR A 609 -94.70 40.77 91.99
C THR A 609 -94.24 40.73 90.54
N SER A 610 -94.87 41.51 89.65
CA SER A 610 -94.47 41.65 88.25
C SER A 610 -93.05 42.23 88.10
N ALA A 611 -92.68 43.22 88.91
CA ALA A 611 -91.32 43.78 88.91
C ALA A 611 -90.28 42.74 89.33
N ALA A 612 -90.57 41.92 90.34
CA ALA A 612 -89.70 40.81 90.74
C ALA A 612 -89.58 39.74 89.65
N GLU A 613 -90.66 39.43 88.91
CA GLU A 613 -90.61 38.54 87.75
C GLU A 613 -89.75 39.11 86.62
N ILE A 614 -89.84 40.42 86.34
CA ILE A 614 -88.98 41.09 85.34
C ILE A 614 -87.52 41.09 85.80
N SER A 615 -87.25 41.35 87.08
CA SER A 615 -85.89 41.33 87.64
C SER A 615 -85.25 39.94 87.47
N ALA A 616 -86.00 38.87 87.77
CA ALA A 616 -85.54 37.50 87.56
C ALA A 616 -85.30 37.18 86.07
N LEU A 617 -86.13 37.75 85.17
CA LEU A 617 -85.92 37.62 83.72
C LEU A 617 -84.66 38.35 83.25
N VAL A 618 -84.38 39.54 83.78
CA VAL A 618 -83.16 40.31 83.47
C VAL A 618 -81.91 39.54 83.94
N GLU A 619 -81.94 38.97 85.14
CA GLU A 619 -80.85 38.10 85.63
C GLU A 619 -80.65 36.87 84.73
N ASP A 620 -81.73 36.16 84.34
CA ASP A 620 -81.61 35.00 83.45
C ASP A 620 -81.06 35.39 82.06
N ILE A 621 -81.48 36.52 81.50
CA ILE A 621 -80.91 37.03 80.24
C ILE A 621 -79.44 37.42 80.42
N GLY A 622 -79.06 38.00 81.57
CA GLY A 622 -77.67 38.30 81.93
C GLY A 622 -76.79 37.04 81.97
N GLU A 623 -77.27 35.97 82.61
CA GLU A 623 -76.57 34.68 82.60
C GLU A 623 -76.50 34.08 81.18
N GLN A 624 -77.57 34.21 80.37
CA GLN A 624 -77.55 33.79 78.97
C GLN A 624 -76.50 34.55 78.16
N ARG A 625 -76.37 35.86 78.38
CA ARG A 625 -75.36 36.73 77.75
C ARG A 625 -73.94 36.28 78.07
N GLU A 626 -73.61 36.05 79.34
CA GLU A 626 -72.28 35.54 79.73
C GLU A 626 -71.91 34.24 78.99
N ARG A 627 -72.86 33.31 78.86
CA ARG A 627 -72.67 32.07 78.09
C ARG A 627 -72.44 32.33 76.59
N VAL A 628 -73.03 33.39 76.03
CA VAL A 628 -72.80 33.79 74.63
C VAL A 628 -71.40 34.38 74.47
N VAL A 629 -70.97 35.28 75.36
CA VAL A 629 -69.61 35.86 75.34
C VAL A 629 -68.54 34.75 75.38
N GLU A 630 -68.67 33.81 76.32
CA GLU A 630 -67.72 32.69 76.44
C GLU A 630 -67.68 31.82 75.16
N ARG A 631 -68.81 31.66 74.46
CA ARG A 631 -68.86 30.96 73.17
C ARG A 631 -68.17 31.75 72.06
N VAL A 632 -68.32 33.07 72.05
CA VAL A 632 -67.74 33.97 71.05
C VAL A 632 -66.22 34.05 71.22
N GLU A 633 -65.71 34.12 72.45
CA GLU A 633 -64.26 34.05 72.74
C GLU A 633 -63.66 32.73 72.24
N ARG A 634 -64.31 31.59 72.54
CA ARG A 634 -63.87 30.29 71.99
C ARG A 634 -63.93 30.23 70.46
N MET A 635 -64.88 30.92 69.85
CA MET A 635 -64.98 31.01 68.39
C MET A 635 -63.84 31.85 67.80
N HIS A 636 -63.52 32.99 68.42
CA HIS A 636 -62.37 33.81 68.04
C HIS A 636 -61.06 33.01 68.07
N ASP A 637 -60.79 32.29 69.16
CA ASP A 637 -59.60 31.43 69.25
C ASP A 637 -59.61 30.30 68.21
N GLY A 638 -60.78 29.71 67.96
CA GLY A 638 -60.96 28.68 66.93
C GLY A 638 -60.65 29.18 65.52
N VAL A 639 -61.11 30.38 65.16
CA VAL A 639 -60.85 31.02 63.86
C VAL A 639 -59.37 31.38 63.71
N ARG A 640 -58.76 31.95 64.77
CA ARG A 640 -57.33 32.29 64.78
C ARG A 640 -56.46 31.06 64.54
N ASN A 641 -56.71 29.97 65.26
CA ASN A 641 -55.97 28.72 65.08
C ASN A 641 -56.24 28.11 63.70
N GLY A 642 -57.49 28.18 63.21
CA GLY A 642 -57.85 27.73 61.88
C GLY A 642 -57.11 28.49 60.77
N ALA A 643 -56.95 29.80 60.89
CA ALA A 643 -56.15 30.61 59.97
C ALA A 643 -54.66 30.22 60.02
N GLU A 644 -54.10 30.03 61.21
CA GLU A 644 -52.70 29.57 61.38
C GLU A 644 -52.46 28.19 60.72
N ASP A 645 -53.42 27.26 60.84
CA ASP A 645 -53.36 25.94 60.20
C ASP A 645 -53.41 26.04 58.67
N VAL A 646 -54.27 26.91 58.11
CA VAL A 646 -54.37 27.14 56.65
C VAL A 646 -53.12 27.81 56.10
N GLU A 647 -52.54 28.79 56.80
CA GLU A 647 -51.23 29.36 56.43
C GLU A 647 -50.11 28.29 56.45
N GLY A 648 -50.17 27.34 57.37
CA GLY A 648 -49.30 26.18 57.40
C GLY A 648 -49.44 25.29 56.16
N ALA A 649 -50.67 25.06 55.71
CA ALA A 649 -50.95 24.32 54.48
C ALA A 649 -50.46 25.06 53.24
N LEU A 650 -50.64 26.38 53.16
CA LEU A 650 -50.14 27.21 52.05
C LEU A 650 -48.62 27.11 51.90
N ARG A 651 -47.86 27.27 52.98
CA ARG A 651 -46.40 27.11 52.96
C ARG A 651 -45.98 25.73 52.46
N SER A 652 -46.69 24.68 52.89
CA SER A 652 -46.40 23.31 52.44
C SER A 652 -46.70 23.10 50.95
N LEU A 653 -47.70 23.79 50.39
CA LEU A 653 -48.03 23.73 48.97
C LEU A 653 -47.01 24.52 48.12
N ASP A 654 -46.53 25.65 48.61
CA ASP A 654 -45.46 26.43 47.98
C ASP A 654 -44.15 25.60 47.91
N ASP A 655 -43.78 24.94 49.01
CA ASP A 655 -42.64 24.02 49.07
C ASP A 655 -42.78 22.85 48.07
N ILE A 656 -44.02 22.40 47.80
CA ILE A 656 -44.30 21.36 46.79
C ILE A 656 -44.08 21.90 45.38
N VAL A 657 -44.51 23.13 45.08
CA VAL A 657 -44.29 23.77 43.77
C VAL A 657 -42.79 23.90 43.49
N GLU A 658 -42.00 24.39 44.45
CA GLU A 658 -40.55 24.53 44.31
C GLU A 658 -39.88 23.16 44.02
N GLN A 659 -40.23 22.11 44.77
CA GLN A 659 -39.72 20.75 44.53
C GLN A 659 -40.09 20.18 43.15
N ILE A 660 -41.25 20.57 42.60
CA ILE A 660 -41.68 20.14 41.26
C ILE A 660 -40.87 20.85 40.17
N GLU A 661 -40.53 22.13 40.36
CA GLU A 661 -39.64 22.86 39.45
C GLU A 661 -38.24 22.21 39.42
N GLU A 662 -37.70 21.83 40.57
CA GLU A 662 -36.44 21.09 40.70
C GLU A 662 -36.50 19.71 40.03
N THR A 663 -37.63 19.01 40.19
CA THR A 663 -37.89 17.72 39.53
C THR A 663 -37.90 17.89 38.00
N ASN A 664 -38.54 18.94 37.50
CA ASN A 664 -38.61 19.22 36.06
C ASN A 664 -37.24 19.54 35.47
N ALA A 665 -36.40 20.30 36.19
CA ALA A 665 -35.01 20.53 35.81
C ALA A 665 -34.21 19.21 35.72
N SER A 666 -34.38 18.32 36.70
CA SER A 666 -33.75 16.99 36.71
C SER A 666 -34.20 16.12 35.52
N VAL A 667 -35.47 16.19 35.13
CA VAL A 667 -36.01 15.48 33.95
C VAL A 667 -35.36 15.99 32.65
N HIS A 668 -35.10 17.28 32.53
CA HIS A 668 -34.37 17.84 31.40
C HIS A 668 -32.92 17.32 31.34
N GLU A 669 -32.21 17.28 32.46
CA GLU A 669 -30.86 16.71 32.52
C GLU A 669 -30.82 15.23 32.12
N ILE A 670 -31.83 14.44 32.56
CA ILE A 670 -31.97 13.03 32.15
C ILE A 670 -32.19 12.94 30.63
N THR A 671 -33.02 13.80 30.07
CA THR A 671 -33.30 13.82 28.62
C THR A 671 -32.05 14.13 27.81
N ASP A 672 -31.27 15.13 28.23
CA ASP A 672 -30.01 15.50 27.59
C ASP A 672 -28.96 14.37 27.69
N ALA A 673 -28.82 13.77 28.87
CA ALA A 673 -27.91 12.63 29.08
C ALA A 673 -28.31 11.42 28.22
N THR A 674 -29.61 11.15 28.12
CA THR A 674 -30.17 10.07 27.30
C THR A 674 -29.94 10.33 25.80
N GLY A 675 -30.05 11.60 25.37
CA GLY A 675 -29.67 12.03 24.02
C GLY A 675 -28.18 11.79 23.73
N GLY A 676 -27.29 12.14 24.66
CA GLY A 676 -25.85 11.87 24.53
C GLY A 676 -25.51 10.38 24.47
N GLN A 677 -26.21 9.55 25.25
CA GLN A 677 -26.08 8.08 25.18
C GLN A 677 -26.51 7.51 23.83
N ALA A 678 -27.60 8.03 23.24
CA ALA A 678 -28.04 7.60 21.92
C ALA A 678 -27.00 7.90 20.83
N THR A 679 -26.40 9.09 20.85
CA THR A 679 -25.31 9.45 19.93
C THR A 679 -24.09 8.53 20.12
N SER A 680 -23.68 8.31 21.37
CA SER A 680 -22.54 7.43 21.68
C SER A 680 -22.79 5.99 21.20
N ALA A 681 -24.01 5.48 21.35
CA ALA A 681 -24.40 4.16 20.84
C ALA A 681 -24.27 4.08 19.31
N GLN A 682 -24.64 5.13 18.58
CA GLN A 682 -24.47 5.21 17.12
C GLN A 682 -23.00 5.23 16.70
N GLU A 683 -22.15 5.95 17.43
CA GLU A 683 -20.69 5.98 17.18
C GLU A 683 -20.05 4.61 17.42
N VAL A 684 -20.46 3.89 18.48
CA VAL A 684 -20.00 2.52 18.74
C VAL A 684 -20.43 1.57 17.63
N LEU A 685 -21.65 1.68 17.11
CA LEU A 685 -22.10 0.86 15.97
C LEU A 685 -21.28 1.13 14.71
N ALA A 686 -21.03 2.39 14.39
CA ALA A 686 -20.20 2.76 13.24
C ALA A 686 -18.77 2.20 13.36
N THR A 687 -18.20 2.29 14.56
CA THR A 687 -16.87 1.71 14.86
C THR A 687 -16.90 0.19 14.74
N ALA A 688 -17.95 -0.48 15.21
CA ALA A 688 -18.09 -1.92 15.10
C ALA A 688 -18.18 -2.39 13.64
N ASP A 689 -18.93 -1.67 12.80
CA ASP A 689 -19.02 -1.94 11.36
C ASP A 689 -17.66 -1.75 10.65
N GLU A 690 -16.89 -0.72 11.02
CA GLU A 690 -15.53 -0.50 10.50
C GLU A 690 -14.59 -1.67 10.86
N ILE A 691 -14.59 -2.09 12.13
CA ILE A 691 -13.77 -3.23 12.58
C ILE A 691 -14.22 -4.53 11.88
N ALA A 692 -15.52 -4.70 11.63
CA ALA A 692 -16.03 -5.88 10.91
C ALA A 692 -15.49 -5.93 9.47
N SER A 693 -15.48 -4.78 8.78
CA SER A 693 -14.88 -4.68 7.43
C SER A 693 -13.38 -4.99 7.45
N ILE A 694 -12.66 -4.53 8.46
CA ILE A 694 -11.22 -4.81 8.63
C ILE A 694 -11.00 -6.31 8.86
N ALA A 695 -11.82 -6.95 9.68
CA ALA A 695 -11.72 -8.40 9.93
C ALA A 695 -11.98 -9.22 8.65
N GLU A 696 -12.95 -8.83 7.83
CA GLU A 696 -13.21 -9.46 6.52
C GLU A 696 -12.02 -9.29 5.56
N GLU A 697 -11.44 -8.08 5.50
CA GLU A 697 -10.24 -7.80 4.69
C GLU A 697 -9.05 -8.64 5.16
N MET A 698 -8.82 -8.70 6.47
CA MET A 698 -7.74 -9.49 7.08
C MET A 698 -7.88 -10.98 6.79
N ALA A 699 -9.10 -11.53 6.82
CA ALA A 699 -9.36 -12.91 6.42
C ALA A 699 -9.04 -13.14 4.94
N GLY A 700 -9.37 -12.19 4.07
CA GLY A 700 -9.03 -12.22 2.65
C GLY A 700 -7.52 -12.16 2.38
N GLU A 701 -6.81 -11.25 3.05
CA GLU A 701 -5.35 -11.13 2.97
C GLU A 701 -4.65 -12.38 3.49
N ALA A 702 -5.09 -12.91 4.64
CA ALA A 702 -4.59 -14.16 5.19
C ALA A 702 -4.73 -15.31 4.17
N GLY A 703 -5.87 -15.42 3.48
CA GLY A 703 -6.05 -16.40 2.40
C GLY A 703 -5.08 -16.23 1.22
N ALA A 704 -4.78 -14.99 0.84
CA ALA A 704 -3.81 -14.70 -0.21
C ALA A 704 -2.37 -15.06 0.20
N VAL A 705 -1.98 -14.75 1.45
CA VAL A 705 -0.65 -15.09 1.98
C VAL A 705 -0.50 -16.61 2.15
N ALA A 706 -1.54 -17.32 2.61
CA ALA A 706 -1.53 -18.79 2.66
C ALA A 706 -1.26 -19.40 1.28
N THR A 707 -1.97 -18.92 0.25
CA THR A 707 -1.77 -19.37 -1.14
C THR A 707 -0.35 -19.08 -1.63
N ALA A 708 0.22 -17.93 -1.26
CA ALA A 708 1.60 -17.59 -1.59
C ALA A 708 2.62 -18.50 -0.89
N ALA A 709 2.41 -18.80 0.40
CA ALA A 709 3.27 -19.70 1.17
C ALA A 709 3.24 -21.15 0.63
N GLU A 710 2.06 -21.62 0.21
CA GLU A 710 1.91 -22.91 -0.49
C GLU A 710 2.66 -22.93 -1.82
N GLY A 711 2.52 -21.87 -2.62
CA GLY A 711 3.25 -21.72 -3.88
C GLY A 711 4.77 -21.66 -3.69
N GLN A 712 5.23 -20.98 -2.64
CA GLN A 712 6.64 -20.92 -2.27
C GLN A 712 7.17 -22.31 -1.90
N THR A 713 6.44 -23.06 -1.07
CA THR A 713 6.81 -24.43 -0.69
C THR A 713 6.91 -25.36 -1.91
N ALA A 714 5.95 -25.25 -2.85
CA ALA A 714 5.99 -25.99 -4.10
C ALA A 714 7.22 -25.62 -4.96
N THR A 715 7.58 -24.33 -5.01
CA THR A 715 8.75 -23.83 -5.75
C THR A 715 10.04 -24.35 -5.12
N LEU A 716 10.16 -24.35 -3.79
CA LEU A 716 11.32 -24.89 -3.07
C LEU A 716 11.50 -26.38 -3.33
N GLY A 717 10.42 -27.16 -3.41
CA GLY A 717 10.50 -28.56 -3.83
C GLY A 717 11.15 -28.74 -5.21
N SER A 718 10.83 -27.86 -6.16
CA SER A 718 11.46 -27.89 -7.50
C SER A 718 12.93 -27.45 -7.50
N VAL A 719 13.33 -26.62 -6.54
CA VAL A 719 14.72 -26.20 -6.35
C VAL A 719 15.52 -27.35 -5.74
N ASP A 720 14.98 -28.04 -4.73
CA ASP A 720 15.58 -29.22 -4.14
C ASP A 720 15.83 -30.33 -5.19
N ASP A 721 14.81 -30.63 -6.02
CA ASP A 721 14.95 -31.59 -7.12
C ASP A 721 16.11 -31.22 -8.08
N ARG A 722 16.27 -29.93 -8.38
CA ARG A 722 17.35 -29.44 -9.26
C ARG A 722 18.71 -29.53 -8.60
N ILE A 723 18.81 -29.28 -7.30
CA ILE A 723 20.06 -29.41 -6.55
C ILE A 723 20.47 -30.88 -6.47
N GLN A 724 19.54 -31.80 -6.23
CA GLN A 724 19.82 -33.23 -6.26
C GLN A 724 20.31 -33.69 -7.64
N SER A 725 19.70 -33.19 -8.73
CA SER A 725 20.17 -33.46 -10.09
C SER A 725 21.58 -32.90 -10.32
N LEU A 726 21.84 -31.66 -9.91
CA LEU A 726 23.15 -31.02 -10.04
C LEU A 726 24.23 -31.74 -9.24
N SER A 727 23.90 -32.19 -8.03
CA SER A 727 24.80 -33.01 -7.20
C SER A 727 25.13 -34.34 -7.87
N THR A 728 24.12 -34.99 -8.47
CA THR A 728 24.29 -36.23 -9.24
C THR A 728 25.18 -36.01 -10.46
N ASP A 729 24.91 -34.98 -11.27
CA ASP A 729 25.67 -34.64 -12.48
C ASP A 729 27.11 -34.28 -12.15
N THR A 730 27.33 -33.49 -11.08
CA THR A 730 28.65 -33.12 -10.59
C THR A 730 29.43 -34.33 -10.09
N THR A 731 28.79 -35.22 -9.34
CA THR A 731 29.41 -36.49 -8.88
C THR A 731 29.81 -37.36 -10.07
N GLN A 732 28.95 -37.43 -11.10
CA GLN A 732 29.24 -38.16 -12.31
C GLN A 732 30.41 -37.55 -13.08
N LEU A 733 30.46 -36.22 -13.21
CA LEU A 733 31.56 -35.49 -13.84
C LEU A 733 32.89 -35.78 -13.12
N VAL A 734 32.93 -35.63 -11.79
CA VAL A 734 34.14 -35.92 -10.99
C VAL A 734 34.58 -37.39 -11.19
N THR A 735 33.64 -38.33 -11.19
CA THR A 735 33.92 -39.75 -11.45
C THR A 735 34.49 -39.99 -12.86
N MET A 736 34.00 -39.26 -13.88
CA MET A 736 34.53 -39.36 -15.24
C MET A 736 35.95 -38.78 -15.35
N LEU A 737 36.25 -37.74 -14.58
CA LEU A 737 37.56 -37.08 -14.54
C LEU A 737 38.59 -37.92 -13.77
N ASP A 738 38.18 -38.64 -12.72
CA ASP A 738 39.04 -39.55 -11.94
C ASP A 738 39.61 -40.72 -12.76
N ARG A 739 39.09 -40.97 -13.97
CA ARG A 739 39.66 -41.94 -14.91
C ARG A 739 40.99 -41.48 -15.51
N PHE A 740 41.26 -40.17 -15.50
CA PHE A 740 42.50 -39.61 -16.01
C PHE A 740 43.52 -39.48 -14.88
N GLU A 741 44.68 -40.10 -15.06
CA GLU A 741 45.82 -39.96 -14.15
C GLU A 741 46.54 -38.64 -14.49
N VAL A 742 46.53 -37.72 -13.53
CA VAL A 742 47.21 -36.42 -13.59
C VAL A 742 48.27 -36.39 -12.50
N ARG A 743 49.32 -35.56 -12.65
CA ARG A 743 50.29 -35.38 -11.58
C ARG A 743 49.59 -34.67 -10.45
N ASP A 744 49.86 -35.15 -9.25
CA ASP A 744 49.35 -34.54 -8.04
C ASP A 744 49.92 -33.11 -7.94
N ALA A 745 49.11 -32.10 -8.23
CA ALA A 745 49.48 -30.68 -8.17
C ALA A 745 49.73 -30.21 -6.72
N SER A 746 49.72 -31.13 -5.76
CA SER A 746 49.97 -30.87 -4.34
C SER A 746 51.46 -30.63 -3.98
N ALA A 747 52.39 -30.66 -4.95
CA ALA A 747 53.84 -30.58 -4.68
C ALA A 747 54.56 -29.30 -5.13
N ASP A 748 53.98 -28.45 -5.97
CA ASP A 748 54.59 -27.15 -6.33
C ASP A 748 53.59 -26.02 -6.05
N GLY A 749 53.91 -25.25 -5.00
CA GLY A 749 53.09 -24.17 -4.49
C GLY A 749 52.81 -23.12 -5.54
N VAL A 750 51.57 -23.10 -6.02
CA VAL A 750 50.97 -21.91 -6.61
C VAL A 750 50.18 -21.23 -5.49
N GLU A 751 50.81 -20.25 -4.85
CA GLU A 751 50.09 -19.21 -4.10
C GLU A 751 49.12 -18.52 -5.07
N PHE A 752 47.85 -18.94 -5.05
CA PHE A 752 46.79 -18.08 -5.53
C PHE A 752 46.59 -16.99 -4.49
N ALA A 753 46.92 -15.76 -4.89
CA ALA A 753 46.72 -14.56 -4.12
C ALA A 753 45.32 -14.52 -3.52
N GLU A 754 45.26 -14.49 -2.19
CA GLU A 754 44.12 -13.99 -1.42
C GLU A 754 43.71 -12.64 -2.01
N ARG A 755 42.60 -12.63 -2.75
CA ARG A 755 41.87 -11.40 -2.99
C ARG A 755 41.14 -11.09 -1.70
N ASP A 756 41.54 -9.99 -1.07
CA ASP A 756 40.78 -9.26 -0.07
C ASP A 756 39.28 -9.29 -0.38
N SER A 757 38.55 -10.15 0.31
CA SER A 757 37.14 -9.96 0.61
C SER A 757 37.06 -9.30 1.98
N ALA A 758 37.48 -8.04 2.04
CA ALA A 758 37.01 -7.13 3.06
C ALA A 758 35.62 -6.65 2.63
N ASP A 759 34.58 -7.35 3.07
CA ASP A 759 33.41 -6.77 3.74
C ASP A 759 32.47 -7.91 4.15
N SER A 760 32.53 -8.32 5.42
CA SER A 760 31.43 -9.03 6.08
C SER A 760 30.87 -8.06 7.12
N PRO A 761 29.57 -7.73 7.06
CA PRO A 761 28.96 -6.92 8.08
C PRO A 761 28.81 -7.74 9.37
N ASP A 762 29.50 -7.27 10.40
CA ASP A 762 29.27 -7.39 11.84
C ASP A 762 28.04 -8.26 12.23
N ASP A 763 28.25 -9.57 12.46
CA ASP A 763 27.36 -10.36 13.31
C ASP A 763 27.96 -10.34 14.73
N ARG A 764 27.45 -9.43 15.55
CA ARG A 764 27.67 -9.43 16.99
C ARG A 764 26.65 -10.35 17.64
N THR A 765 27.00 -11.61 17.77
CA THR A 765 26.46 -12.46 18.83
C THR A 765 27.23 -12.17 20.12
N ASP A 766 26.70 -11.27 20.95
CA ASP A 766 27.06 -11.23 22.38
C ASP A 766 26.33 -12.37 23.10
N SER A 767 27.08 -13.43 23.39
CA SER A 767 26.74 -14.43 24.40
C SER A 767 27.64 -14.20 25.61
N GLU A 768 27.15 -13.42 26.58
CA GLU A 768 27.51 -13.62 27.99
C GLU A 768 26.24 -13.96 28.78
N GLY A 769 26.17 -15.21 29.22
CA GLY A 769 25.14 -15.65 30.13
C GLY A 769 25.35 -15.06 31.52
N HIS A 770 24.25 -14.56 32.10
CA HIS A 770 24.07 -14.67 33.55
C HIS A 770 22.61 -14.97 33.90
N SER A 771 22.48 -16.12 34.55
CA SER A 771 21.32 -16.72 35.17
C SER A 771 20.61 -15.76 36.13
N THR A 772 19.28 -15.70 36.06
CA THR A 772 18.44 -15.16 37.15
C THR A 772 17.45 -16.24 37.59
N PRO A 773 17.38 -16.61 38.88
CA PRO A 773 16.28 -17.40 39.43
C PRO A 773 15.12 -16.51 39.92
N PRO A 774 13.93 -17.07 40.14
CA PRO A 774 12.73 -16.30 40.50
C PRO A 774 12.58 -16.13 42.02
N GLY A 775 11.89 -15.07 42.44
CA GLY A 775 11.42 -14.91 43.82
C GLY A 775 11.00 -13.49 44.18
N ASP A 776 9.68 -13.31 44.29
CA ASP A 776 8.87 -12.45 45.17
C ASP A 776 9.59 -11.43 46.09
N ASP A 777 9.11 -10.17 46.07
CA ASP A 777 8.54 -9.46 47.23
C ASP A 777 8.47 -7.93 46.96
N GLU A 778 7.25 -7.38 46.96
CA GLU A 778 6.96 -6.01 47.45
C GLU A 778 7.44 -5.86 48.92
N PRO A 779 7.71 -4.67 49.51
CA PRO A 779 6.94 -3.42 49.32
C PRO A 779 7.69 -2.06 49.44
N ASP A 780 6.98 -1.02 49.00
CA ASP A 780 6.79 0.33 49.59
C ASP A 780 7.97 1.27 50.00
N VAL A 781 7.66 2.57 49.87
CA VAL A 781 8.08 3.76 50.65
C VAL A 781 8.82 4.87 49.87
N SER A 782 8.01 5.88 49.50
CA SER A 782 8.20 7.33 49.70
C SER A 782 9.44 8.06 49.13
N GLY A 783 9.15 9.02 48.24
CA GLY A 783 9.23 10.42 48.68
C GLY A 783 10.05 11.40 47.83
N ARG A 784 9.32 12.43 47.36
CA ARG A 784 9.65 13.86 47.52
C ARG A 784 10.36 14.60 46.37
N ALA A 785 9.52 15.31 45.61
CA ALA A 785 9.53 16.75 45.33
C ALA A 785 10.81 17.43 44.82
N ALA A 786 10.68 18.11 43.66
CA ALA A 786 10.83 19.56 43.55
C ALA A 786 10.47 20.06 42.13
N ALA A 787 9.47 20.94 42.05
CA ALA A 787 9.37 21.97 41.02
C ALA A 787 10.42 23.09 41.29
N PRO A 788 10.67 24.03 40.36
CA PRO A 788 9.77 25.21 40.29
C PRO A 788 9.55 25.80 38.88
N ASP A 789 8.46 26.59 38.80
CA ASP A 789 8.19 27.83 38.05
C ASP A 789 8.79 28.03 36.64
N GLY A 790 8.06 28.50 35.64
CA GLY A 790 6.86 29.34 35.64
C GLY A 790 7.05 30.41 34.56
N GLY A 791 5.99 30.73 33.80
CA GLY A 791 6.06 31.77 32.77
C GLY A 791 4.87 31.77 31.81
N ALA A 792 3.83 32.52 32.19
CA ALA A 792 2.62 32.78 31.43
C ALA A 792 2.83 33.70 30.22
N SER A 793 2.00 33.55 29.18
CA SER A 793 1.28 34.69 28.60
C SER A 793 -0.02 34.26 27.89
N SER A 794 -1.08 34.96 28.26
CA SER A 794 -2.38 35.16 27.62
C SER A 794 -2.34 35.40 26.11
N ASP A 795 -3.25 34.77 25.37
CA ASP A 795 -4.45 35.37 24.74
C ASP A 795 -5.51 34.29 24.46
#